data_AF-A0A3S1PU91-F1
#
_entry.id   AF-A0A3S1PU91-F1
#
_cell.length_a   1.000
_cell.length_b   1.000
_cell.length_c   1.000
_cell.angle_alpha   90.00
_cell.angle_beta   90.00
_cell.angle_gamma   90.00
#
_symmetry.space_group_name_H-M   'P 1'
#
loop_
_entity.id
_entity.type
_entity.pdbx_description
1 polymer ?
#
loop_
_entity_poly.entity_id
_entity_poly.type
_entity_poly.pdbx_seq_one_letter_code
_entity_poly.pdbx_strand_id
1 'polypeptide(L)'
;MTVVAMVPLMGALAIAVDFTEMSREKQAVSNALDAANFATARRLTEGATDDQLRAYALDFFNANLNKINPANTTLSVTLPSNTAGGGLLKMSARLDYKPYFYPVFGQLVGKSETDANQKISFNVTSEVRLKNTLEVALVLDNSGSMTKTGTGSGQTRIDLLKTAAKQLVDTLAHQAAMIKQVDRPVQFGLVPFAASVNVGPGNGNASWMDTEGLSPVSNENFDWSTLNAVDKYAQQTNGIWYKRGTGWGTGEGQMLTRFSLYRDMKVVTNHERVTNSKRVVCDEYNSNNTCKRSHDEYDYIDSYGPFASWQGCVEARPYPYNVNDAAPSGGSANTGIGVGDPATMFVPMFAPDEPGNHWRLTQDPDEATPTTYGAVNSWWNDGATSSTGQSRLRNMAKYFQPRPINAPALAAGNGPNYSCSTNPITPLTDVSVATGLTAIKAAIDLMKPDGGTNVPEGMAWGWRVVSSGEPFTQGRPETERGNDKVVIVLTDGANTYYTPSSLGYSDPADSKSTYASFGYLKPGYNGTSVGRLFMGTSSTIGQFDYSNGNYTNALNEQMATLCNNAKAANIMVMTVALDLSTTKIADQQAIEALKSCSSNSRFRKDPTDASKPAKLFWNATGASLSNDFKEIGNELSNLRVVG
;
A
#
# COMPACT_ATOMS: atom_id res chain seq x y z
N MET A 1 3.47 88.24 -16.68
CA MET A 1 4.37 87.07 -16.55
C MET A 1 4.15 86.26 -15.27
N THR A 2 3.71 86.85 -14.16
CA THR A 2 3.47 86.16 -12.88
C THR A 2 2.32 85.13 -12.92
N VAL A 3 1.27 85.36 -13.70
CA VAL A 3 0.12 84.42 -13.83
C VAL A 3 0.48 83.15 -14.62
N VAL A 4 1.41 83.23 -15.57
CA VAL A 4 1.80 82.10 -16.44
C VAL A 4 2.67 81.08 -15.69
N ALA A 5 3.44 81.51 -14.68
CA ALA A 5 4.27 80.63 -13.85
C ALA A 5 3.50 79.97 -12.68
N MET A 6 2.31 80.46 -12.33
CA MET A 6 1.53 79.99 -11.19
C MET A 6 0.80 78.67 -11.48
N VAL A 7 0.30 78.50 -12.71
CA VAL A 7 -0.42 77.29 -13.15
C VAL A 7 0.47 76.03 -13.12
N PRO A 8 1.72 76.04 -13.63
CA PRO A 8 2.62 74.89 -13.53
C PRO A 8 3.01 74.53 -12.08
N LEU A 9 3.24 75.52 -11.21
CA LEU A 9 3.60 75.30 -9.80
C LEU A 9 2.45 74.70 -9.00
N MET A 10 1.22 75.20 -9.18
CA MET A 10 0.03 74.63 -8.56
C MET A 10 -0.28 73.23 -9.09
N GLY A 11 -0.07 73.00 -10.39
CA GLY A 11 -0.17 71.66 -11.00
C GLY A 11 0.81 70.67 -10.40
N ALA A 12 2.07 71.05 -10.22
CA ALA A 12 3.08 70.22 -9.59
C ALA A 12 2.72 69.86 -8.13
N LEU A 13 2.23 70.82 -7.36
CA LEU A 13 1.74 70.59 -5.99
C LEU A 13 0.51 69.67 -5.96
N ALA A 14 -0.48 69.89 -6.84
CA ALA A 14 -1.67 69.06 -6.95
C ALA A 14 -1.30 67.60 -7.24
N ILE A 15 -0.41 67.38 -8.21
CA ILE A 15 0.08 66.04 -8.57
C ILE A 15 0.87 65.43 -7.41
N ALA A 16 1.73 66.19 -6.72
CA ALA A 16 2.55 65.67 -5.62
C ALA A 16 1.70 65.21 -4.43
N VAL A 17 0.67 65.97 -4.05
CA VAL A 17 -0.25 65.60 -2.97
C VAL A 17 -1.06 64.37 -3.35
N ASP A 18 -1.66 64.36 -4.55
CA ASP A 18 -2.43 63.20 -5.01
C ASP A 18 -1.57 61.95 -5.15
N PHE A 19 -0.33 62.08 -5.62
CA PHE A 19 0.60 60.95 -5.70
C PHE A 19 0.95 60.40 -4.32
N THR A 20 1.09 61.26 -3.31
CA THR A 20 1.40 60.85 -1.93
C THR A 20 0.23 60.11 -1.30
N GLU A 21 -1.00 60.63 -1.43
CA GLU A 21 -2.21 59.99 -0.91
C GLU A 21 -2.52 58.68 -1.65
N MET A 22 -2.40 58.67 -2.97
CA MET A 22 -2.53 57.47 -3.80
C MET A 22 -1.53 56.38 -3.39
N SER A 23 -0.28 56.75 -3.14
CA SER A 23 0.75 55.81 -2.68
C SER A 23 0.43 55.27 -1.28
N ARG A 24 -0.07 56.12 -0.37
CA ARG A 24 -0.50 55.71 0.97
C ARG A 24 -1.68 54.74 0.92
N GLU A 25 -2.70 55.02 0.11
CA GLU A 25 -3.86 54.14 -0.03
C GLU A 25 -3.49 52.81 -0.68
N LYS A 26 -2.65 52.82 -1.71
CA LYS A 26 -2.12 51.60 -2.32
C LYS A 26 -1.38 50.73 -1.30
N GLN A 27 -0.52 51.33 -0.46
CA GLN A 27 0.20 50.60 0.57
C GLN A 27 -0.75 50.02 1.63
N ALA A 28 -1.75 50.79 2.06
CA ALA A 28 -2.73 50.33 3.03
C ALA A 28 -3.58 49.17 2.48
N VAL A 29 -4.01 49.25 1.22
CA VAL A 29 -4.71 48.14 0.54
C VAL A 29 -3.80 46.91 0.42
N SER A 30 -2.52 47.09 0.09
CA SER A 30 -1.56 45.96 0.03
C SER A 30 -1.42 45.27 1.38
N ASN A 31 -1.24 46.04 2.45
CA ASN A 31 -1.11 45.49 3.80
C ASN A 31 -2.39 44.78 4.26
N ALA A 32 -3.57 45.36 3.96
CA ALA A 32 -4.86 44.74 4.26
C ALA A 32 -5.07 43.43 3.47
N LEU A 33 -4.65 43.42 2.20
CA LEU A 33 -4.69 42.24 1.34
C LEU A 33 -3.79 41.13 1.87
N ASP A 34 -2.56 41.45 2.26
CA ASP A 34 -1.61 40.48 2.81
C ASP A 34 -2.10 39.88 4.13
N ALA A 35 -2.62 40.72 5.03
CA ALA A 35 -3.18 40.27 6.30
C ALA A 35 -4.40 39.36 6.09
N ALA A 36 -5.31 39.72 5.19
CA ALA A 36 -6.46 38.91 4.82
C ALA A 36 -6.05 37.59 4.17
N ASN A 37 -5.01 37.60 3.34
CA ASN A 37 -4.50 36.40 2.68
C ASN A 37 -3.90 35.40 3.67
N PHE A 38 -3.05 35.86 4.60
CA PHE A 38 -2.53 34.99 5.67
C PHE A 38 -3.61 34.47 6.60
N ALA A 39 -4.56 35.31 7.02
CA ALA A 39 -5.64 34.90 7.89
C ALA A 39 -6.54 33.85 7.21
N THR A 40 -6.85 34.04 5.92
CA THR A 40 -7.64 33.11 5.12
C THR A 40 -6.90 31.80 4.90
N ALA A 41 -5.59 31.85 4.62
CA ALA A 41 -4.75 30.65 4.49
C ALA A 41 -4.75 29.81 5.78
N ARG A 42 -4.67 30.46 6.96
CA ARG A 42 -4.79 29.76 8.25
C ARG A 42 -6.17 29.11 8.40
N ARG A 43 -7.24 29.85 8.13
CA ARG A 43 -8.62 29.35 8.23
C ARG A 43 -8.89 28.19 7.26
N LEU A 44 -8.24 28.19 6.10
CA LEU A 44 -8.31 27.11 5.13
C LEU A 44 -7.67 25.82 5.68
N THR A 45 -6.57 25.91 6.44
CA THR A 45 -5.96 24.74 7.09
C THR A 45 -6.81 24.14 8.21
N GLU A 46 -7.82 24.85 8.71
CA GLU A 46 -8.76 24.38 9.73
C GLU A 46 -9.98 23.64 9.12
N GLY A 47 -10.03 23.45 7.80
CA GLY A 47 -11.08 22.69 7.12
C GLY A 47 -12.36 23.47 6.79
N ALA A 48 -12.31 24.80 6.76
CA ALA A 48 -13.44 25.63 6.37
C ALA A 48 -13.85 25.42 4.89
N THR A 49 -15.15 25.59 4.58
CA THR A 49 -15.66 25.48 3.21
C THR A 49 -15.25 26.66 2.34
N ASP A 50 -15.26 26.48 1.02
CA ASP A 50 -14.86 27.53 0.07
C ASP A 50 -15.70 28.82 0.23
N ASP A 51 -17.00 28.72 0.53
CA ASP A 51 -17.86 29.87 0.79
C ASP A 51 -17.50 30.59 2.10
N GLN A 52 -17.23 29.83 3.17
CA GLN A 52 -16.79 30.39 4.45
C GLN A 52 -15.46 31.13 4.31
N LEU A 53 -14.58 30.63 3.46
CA LEU A 53 -13.27 31.24 3.21
C LEU A 53 -13.37 32.52 2.40
N ARG A 54 -14.24 32.56 1.37
CA ARG A 54 -14.50 33.77 0.60
C ARG A 54 -15.13 34.87 1.46
N ALA A 55 -16.10 34.50 2.31
CA ALA A 55 -16.70 35.42 3.27
C ALA A 55 -15.67 35.93 4.28
N TYR A 56 -14.92 35.03 4.90
CA TYR A 56 -13.88 35.39 5.87
C TYR A 56 -12.79 36.28 5.26
N ALA A 57 -12.35 35.99 4.04
CA ALA A 57 -11.39 36.81 3.30
C ALA A 57 -11.89 38.23 3.06
N LEU A 58 -13.16 38.38 2.67
CA LEU A 58 -13.79 39.68 2.44
C LEU A 58 -13.94 40.48 3.74
N ASP A 59 -14.44 39.84 4.80
CA ASP A 59 -14.63 40.47 6.11
C ASP A 59 -13.30 40.93 6.69
N PHE A 60 -12.28 40.06 6.65
CA PHE A 60 -10.95 40.37 7.14
C PHE A 60 -10.30 41.49 6.32
N PHE A 61 -10.41 41.45 4.99
CA PHE A 61 -9.90 42.51 4.12
C PHE A 61 -10.56 43.86 4.45
N ASN A 62 -11.89 43.91 4.52
CA ASN A 62 -12.64 45.13 4.81
C ASN A 62 -12.33 45.70 6.20
N ALA A 63 -12.17 44.83 7.21
CA ALA A 63 -11.78 45.26 8.55
C ALA A 63 -10.38 45.91 8.61
N ASN A 64 -9.49 45.57 7.68
CA ASN A 64 -8.11 46.06 7.65
C ASN A 64 -7.88 47.25 6.67
N LEU A 65 -8.91 47.70 5.94
CA LEU A 65 -8.82 48.85 5.03
C LEU A 65 -8.65 50.21 5.74
N ASN A 66 -8.76 50.25 7.08
CA ASN A 66 -8.65 51.46 7.90
C ASN A 66 -9.59 52.58 7.43
N LYS A 67 -9.05 53.70 6.93
CA LYS A 67 -9.80 54.89 6.49
C LYS A 67 -10.26 54.82 5.03
N ILE A 68 -9.98 53.74 4.31
CA ILE A 68 -10.36 53.57 2.90
C ILE A 68 -11.78 53.02 2.84
N ASN A 69 -12.64 53.64 2.04
CA ASN A 69 -14.00 53.16 1.84
C ASN A 69 -13.98 51.83 1.05
N PRO A 70 -14.55 50.72 1.60
CA PRO A 70 -14.65 49.45 0.88
C PRO A 70 -15.34 49.54 -0.49
N ALA A 71 -16.23 50.52 -0.69
CA ALA A 71 -16.88 50.74 -1.99
C ALA A 71 -15.92 51.17 -3.11
N ASN A 72 -14.71 51.62 -2.77
CA ASN A 72 -13.65 51.96 -3.73
C ASN A 72 -12.70 50.79 -4.01
N THR A 73 -12.95 49.62 -3.41
CA THR A 73 -12.14 48.42 -3.61
C THR A 73 -13.00 47.27 -4.10
N THR A 74 -12.38 46.35 -4.85
CA THR A 74 -13.00 45.05 -5.17
C THR A 74 -11.98 43.96 -4.90
N LEU A 75 -12.41 42.91 -4.19
CA LEU A 75 -11.57 41.78 -3.82
C LEU A 75 -11.97 40.55 -4.65
N SER A 76 -10.99 39.94 -5.30
CA SER A 76 -11.10 38.64 -5.97
C SER A 76 -10.28 37.62 -5.20
N VAL A 77 -10.92 36.51 -4.82
CA VAL A 77 -10.28 35.40 -4.11
C VAL A 77 -10.24 34.18 -5.03
N THR A 78 -9.04 33.67 -5.27
CA THR A 78 -8.81 32.42 -5.97
C THR A 78 -8.32 31.40 -4.96
N LEU A 79 -9.23 30.51 -4.56
CA LEU A 79 -8.92 29.41 -3.66
C LEU A 79 -8.12 28.32 -4.40
N PRO A 80 -7.19 27.64 -3.73
CA PRO A 80 -6.45 26.54 -4.32
C PRO A 80 -7.38 25.38 -4.66
N SER A 81 -7.29 24.81 -5.87
CA SER A 81 -8.15 23.71 -6.29
C SER A 81 -8.01 22.48 -5.39
N ASN A 82 -9.10 21.75 -5.16
CA ASN A 82 -9.15 20.52 -4.36
C ASN A 82 -8.43 19.31 -4.99
N THR A 83 -7.72 19.48 -6.11
CA THR A 83 -7.12 18.40 -6.92
C THR A 83 -5.68 18.01 -6.49
N ALA A 84 -5.39 18.14 -5.19
CA ALA A 84 -4.14 17.77 -4.51
C ALA A 84 -2.89 18.63 -4.75
N GLY A 85 -2.04 18.67 -3.71
CA GLY A 85 -0.79 19.44 -3.60
C GLY A 85 -0.95 20.92 -3.31
N GLY A 86 -0.04 21.48 -2.52
CA GLY A 86 -0.15 22.82 -1.93
C GLY A 86 -0.39 23.91 -2.97
N GLY A 87 -1.67 24.25 -3.13
CA GLY A 87 -2.10 25.28 -4.07
C GLY A 87 -1.84 26.68 -3.53
N LEU A 88 -1.76 27.61 -4.46
CA LEU A 88 -1.63 29.03 -4.16
C LEU A 88 -3.01 29.59 -3.82
N LEU A 89 -3.15 30.10 -2.60
CA LEU A 89 -4.23 31.04 -2.29
C LEU A 89 -3.81 32.39 -2.87
N LYS A 90 -4.52 32.84 -3.90
CA LYS A 90 -4.27 34.12 -4.55
C LYS A 90 -5.41 35.07 -4.25
N MET A 91 -5.08 36.25 -3.73
CA MET A 91 -6.03 37.32 -3.51
C MET A 91 -5.59 38.53 -4.32
N SER A 92 -6.51 39.09 -5.11
CA SER A 92 -6.27 40.30 -5.89
C SER A 92 -7.27 41.37 -5.46
N ALA A 93 -6.77 42.53 -5.05
CA ALA A 93 -7.59 43.70 -4.78
C ALA A 93 -7.39 44.75 -5.86
N ARG A 94 -8.49 45.28 -6.40
CA ARG A 94 -8.49 46.48 -7.23
C ARG A 94 -8.87 47.67 -6.35
N LEU A 95 -8.06 48.72 -6.34
CA LEU A 95 -8.33 50.01 -5.71
C LEU A 95 -8.61 51.04 -6.82
N ASP A 96 -9.76 51.70 -6.77
CA ASP A 96 -10.08 52.82 -7.64
C ASP A 96 -9.88 54.15 -6.88
N TYR A 97 -8.68 54.73 -6.99
CA TYR A 97 -8.33 56.01 -6.36
C TYR A 97 -8.99 57.18 -7.09
N LYS A 98 -9.61 58.08 -6.33
CA LYS A 98 -10.18 59.35 -6.84
C LYS A 98 -9.25 60.50 -6.44
N PRO A 99 -8.53 61.12 -7.39
CA PRO A 99 -7.68 62.27 -7.10
C PRO A 99 -8.48 63.45 -6.52
N TYR A 100 -7.92 64.13 -5.52
CA TYR A 100 -8.52 65.26 -4.83
C TYR A 100 -8.25 66.58 -5.55
N PHE A 101 -7.03 66.80 -6.07
CA PHE A 101 -6.58 68.08 -6.60
C PHE A 101 -6.34 68.06 -8.11
N TYR A 102 -6.05 66.89 -8.68
CA TYR A 102 -5.88 66.69 -10.12
C TYR A 102 -7.11 67.14 -10.96
N PRO A 103 -8.37 66.90 -10.57
CA PRO A 103 -9.51 67.28 -11.41
C PRO A 103 -9.60 68.79 -11.63
N VAL A 104 -9.32 69.56 -10.57
CA VAL A 104 -9.28 71.02 -10.63
C VAL A 104 -8.17 71.49 -11.56
N PHE A 105 -6.97 70.91 -11.44
CA PHE A 105 -5.85 71.23 -12.33
C PHE A 105 -6.13 70.83 -13.79
N GLY A 106 -6.69 69.63 -14.01
CA GLY A 106 -7.04 69.11 -15.33
C GLY A 106 -8.00 70.02 -16.08
N GLN A 107 -9.05 70.49 -15.40
CA GLN A 107 -9.99 71.47 -15.95
C GLN A 107 -9.29 72.80 -16.26
N LEU A 108 -8.37 73.26 -15.40
CA LEU A 108 -7.63 74.51 -15.57
C LEU A 108 -6.71 74.51 -16.80
N VAL A 109 -6.21 73.33 -17.21
CA VAL A 109 -5.39 73.14 -18.43
C VAL A 109 -6.22 72.70 -19.65
N GLY A 110 -7.56 72.82 -19.58
CA GLY A 110 -8.46 72.62 -20.71
C GLY A 110 -8.89 71.17 -20.96
N LYS A 111 -8.71 70.24 -20.00
CA LYS A 111 -9.32 68.91 -20.10
C LYS A 111 -10.82 68.97 -19.86
N SER A 112 -11.55 68.04 -20.47
CA SER A 112 -12.98 67.86 -20.18
C SER A 112 -13.19 67.45 -18.72
N GLU A 113 -14.36 67.76 -18.16
CA GLU A 113 -14.72 67.36 -16.79
C GLU A 113 -14.63 65.83 -16.59
N THR A 114 -14.94 65.07 -17.63
CA THR A 114 -14.86 63.60 -17.65
C THR A 114 -13.41 63.11 -17.54
N ASP A 115 -12.49 63.70 -18.33
CA ASP A 115 -11.08 63.31 -18.33
C ASP A 115 -10.35 63.76 -17.06
N ALA A 116 -10.76 64.89 -16.49
CA ALA A 116 -10.20 65.42 -15.26
C ALA A 116 -10.60 64.59 -14.02
N ASN A 117 -11.79 63.97 -14.03
CA ASN A 117 -12.31 63.14 -12.94
C ASN A 117 -12.03 61.64 -13.10
N GLN A 118 -11.16 61.25 -14.04
CA GLN A 118 -10.86 59.84 -14.29
C GLN A 118 -10.23 59.19 -13.04
N LYS A 119 -10.81 58.07 -12.60
CA LYS A 119 -10.26 57.28 -11.50
C LYS A 119 -8.98 56.58 -11.94
N ILE A 120 -8.03 56.46 -11.00
CA ILE A 120 -6.79 55.72 -11.22
C ILE A 120 -6.92 54.36 -10.54
N SER A 121 -6.93 53.30 -11.33
CA SER A 121 -7.13 51.94 -10.83
C SER A 121 -5.81 51.20 -10.64
N PHE A 122 -5.63 50.61 -9.47
CA PHE A 122 -4.48 49.78 -9.12
C PHE A 122 -4.92 48.36 -8.83
N ASN A 123 -4.23 47.38 -9.40
CA ASN A 123 -4.39 45.99 -8.98
C ASN A 123 -3.21 45.63 -8.08
N VAL A 124 -3.52 45.13 -6.89
CA VAL A 124 -2.55 44.56 -5.95
C VAL A 124 -2.87 43.08 -5.82
N THR A 125 -1.85 42.24 -5.79
CA THR A 125 -2.01 40.79 -5.66
C THR A 125 -1.13 40.28 -4.54
N SER A 126 -1.70 39.42 -3.71
CA SER A 126 -1.03 38.70 -2.63
C SER A 126 -1.20 37.20 -2.87
N GLU A 127 -0.17 36.42 -2.59
CA GLU A 127 -0.17 34.96 -2.77
C GLU A 127 0.40 34.28 -1.51
N VAL A 128 -0.36 33.34 -0.94
CA VAL A 128 0.07 32.52 0.21
C VAL A 128 0.00 31.05 -0.18
N ARG A 129 1.10 30.33 0.03
CA ARG A 129 1.15 28.88 -0.17
C ARG A 129 0.83 28.15 1.13
N LEU A 130 0.02 27.12 1.00
CA LEU A 130 -0.34 26.24 2.11
C LEU A 130 0.83 25.34 2.50
N LYS A 131 0.71 24.64 3.64
CA LYS A 131 1.64 23.58 4.03
C LYS A 131 1.93 22.70 2.80
N ASN A 132 3.20 22.35 2.58
CA ASN A 132 3.63 21.44 1.51
C ASN A 132 4.21 20.18 2.18
N THR A 133 3.35 19.44 2.88
CA THR A 133 3.75 18.15 3.44
C THR A 133 3.72 17.10 2.35
N LEU A 134 4.63 16.13 2.45
CA LEU A 134 4.77 15.08 1.47
C LEU A 134 4.80 13.72 2.18
N GLU A 135 3.91 12.82 1.78
CA GLU A 135 3.84 11.45 2.27
C GLU A 135 4.11 10.51 1.09
N VAL A 136 5.21 9.75 1.17
CA VAL A 136 5.66 8.88 0.08
C VAL A 136 5.68 7.42 0.53
N ALA A 137 4.96 6.54 -0.16
CA ALA A 137 5.18 5.10 -0.06
C ALA A 137 6.08 4.62 -1.19
N LEU A 138 7.24 4.06 -0.82
CA LEU A 138 8.13 3.35 -1.73
C LEU A 138 7.67 1.90 -1.84
N VAL A 139 7.03 1.55 -2.95
CA VAL A 139 6.58 0.20 -3.29
C VAL A 139 7.64 -0.47 -4.14
N LEU A 140 8.48 -1.28 -3.50
CA LEU A 140 9.71 -1.76 -4.09
C LEU A 140 9.67 -3.28 -4.30
N ASP A 141 9.91 -3.69 -5.54
CA ASP A 141 9.91 -5.09 -5.95
C ASP A 141 11.05 -5.87 -5.28
N ASN A 142 10.66 -6.96 -4.63
CA ASN A 142 11.51 -7.88 -3.91
C ASN A 142 11.33 -9.31 -4.44
N SER A 143 10.85 -9.47 -5.67
CA SER A 143 10.70 -10.75 -6.35
C SER A 143 12.04 -11.34 -6.79
N GLY A 144 12.05 -12.65 -7.08
CA GLY A 144 13.27 -13.37 -7.44
C GLY A 144 13.98 -12.86 -8.71
N SER A 145 13.27 -12.18 -9.63
CA SER A 145 13.88 -11.58 -10.83
C SER A 145 14.90 -10.48 -10.50
N MET A 146 14.76 -9.84 -9.34
CA MET A 146 15.64 -8.78 -8.85
C MET A 146 17.05 -9.26 -8.47
N THR A 147 17.29 -10.58 -8.46
CA THR A 147 18.62 -11.19 -8.35
C THR A 147 19.48 -11.00 -9.61
N LYS A 148 18.86 -10.70 -10.76
CA LYS A 148 19.56 -10.55 -12.04
C LYS A 148 20.45 -9.32 -12.05
N THR A 149 21.52 -9.36 -12.83
CA THR A 149 22.41 -8.23 -13.06
C THR A 149 21.72 -7.16 -13.90
N GLY A 150 21.79 -5.91 -13.46
CA GLY A 150 21.18 -4.78 -14.13
C GLY A 150 21.94 -4.35 -15.39
N THR A 151 21.22 -3.99 -16.45
CA THR A 151 21.82 -3.67 -17.76
C THR A 151 22.78 -2.49 -17.64
N GLY A 152 24.03 -2.70 -18.07
CA GLY A 152 25.06 -1.66 -18.11
C GLY A 152 25.66 -1.24 -16.76
N SER A 153 25.31 -1.91 -15.66
CA SER A 153 25.75 -1.53 -14.30
C SER A 153 26.79 -2.46 -13.66
N GLY A 154 26.77 -3.75 -14.01
CA GLY A 154 27.58 -4.78 -13.33
C GLY A 154 27.12 -5.16 -11.92
N GLN A 155 26.00 -4.59 -11.43
CA GLN A 155 25.43 -4.87 -10.10
C GLN A 155 24.09 -5.59 -10.21
N THR A 156 23.62 -6.23 -9.14
CA THR A 156 22.28 -6.82 -9.13
C THR A 156 21.20 -5.74 -9.15
N ARG A 157 20.03 -6.02 -9.73
CA ARG A 157 18.89 -5.09 -9.79
C ARG A 157 18.45 -4.65 -8.39
N ILE A 158 18.42 -5.55 -7.42
CA ILE A 158 18.08 -5.22 -6.03
C ILE A 158 19.08 -4.24 -5.39
N ASP A 159 20.38 -4.38 -5.65
CA ASP A 159 21.39 -3.47 -5.07
C ASP A 159 21.31 -2.07 -5.68
N LEU A 160 21.03 -1.99 -6.99
CA LEU A 160 20.79 -0.72 -7.70
C LEU A 160 19.55 -0.02 -7.15
N LEU A 161 18.46 -0.78 -6.99
CA LEU A 161 17.21 -0.31 -6.41
C LEU A 161 17.42 0.27 -5.01
N LYS A 162 18.08 -0.49 -4.11
CA LYS A 162 18.38 -0.05 -2.74
C LYS A 162 19.19 1.24 -2.74
N THR A 163 20.19 1.33 -3.62
CA THR A 163 21.05 2.52 -3.72
C THR A 163 20.25 3.74 -4.18
N ALA A 164 19.46 3.60 -5.25
CA ALA A 164 18.65 4.69 -5.81
C ALA A 164 17.55 5.14 -4.82
N ALA A 165 16.88 4.20 -4.16
CA ALA A 165 15.87 4.51 -3.14
C ALA A 165 16.47 5.28 -1.96
N LYS A 166 17.63 4.86 -1.44
CA LYS A 166 18.32 5.59 -0.35
C LYS A 166 18.73 7.00 -0.77
N GLN A 167 19.22 7.18 -1.99
CA GLN A 167 19.57 8.50 -2.54
C GLN A 167 18.36 9.45 -2.60
N LEU A 168 17.20 8.94 -3.02
CA LEU A 168 15.96 9.72 -3.04
C LEU A 168 15.52 10.12 -1.63
N VAL A 169 15.53 9.17 -0.68
CA VAL A 169 15.19 9.44 0.72
C VAL A 169 16.14 10.48 1.32
N ASP A 170 17.46 10.34 1.12
CA ASP A 170 18.47 11.29 1.60
C ASP A 170 18.22 12.71 1.02
N THR A 171 17.94 12.79 -0.29
CA THR A 171 17.69 14.08 -0.97
C THR A 171 16.48 14.80 -0.39
N LEU A 172 15.36 14.11 -0.20
CA LEU A 172 14.14 14.71 0.33
C LEU A 172 14.23 14.97 1.84
N ALA A 173 14.94 14.14 2.59
CA ALA A 173 15.22 14.35 4.01
C ALA A 173 16.04 15.63 4.24
N HIS A 174 17.07 15.87 3.43
CA HIS A 174 17.85 17.12 3.50
C HIS A 174 16.99 18.36 3.27
N GLN A 175 16.08 18.31 2.30
CA GLN A 175 15.12 19.41 2.07
C GLN A 175 14.12 19.55 3.22
N ALA A 176 13.64 18.44 3.77
CA ALA A 176 12.70 18.40 4.89
C ALA A 176 13.30 19.02 6.16
N ALA A 177 14.56 18.73 6.47
CA ALA A 177 15.26 19.26 7.64
C ALA A 177 15.39 20.80 7.65
N MET A 178 15.29 21.45 6.48
CA MET A 178 15.28 22.91 6.38
C MET A 178 13.93 23.53 6.76
N ILE A 179 12.86 22.75 6.84
CA ILE A 179 11.50 23.22 7.15
C ILE A 179 11.23 23.07 8.65
N LYS A 180 11.40 24.15 9.41
CA LYS A 180 11.23 24.13 10.87
C LYS A 180 9.81 24.41 11.37
N GLN A 181 8.92 24.91 10.51
CA GLN A 181 7.58 25.40 10.90
C GLN A 181 6.45 24.41 10.61
N VAL A 182 6.76 23.22 10.09
CA VAL A 182 5.78 22.21 9.70
C VAL A 182 6.14 20.91 10.40
N ASP A 183 5.21 20.36 11.18
CA ASP A 183 5.35 19.04 11.78
C ASP A 183 5.37 17.97 10.69
N ARG A 184 6.32 17.02 10.78
CA ARG A 184 6.51 15.91 9.83
C ARG A 184 6.41 16.36 8.37
N PRO A 185 7.33 17.21 7.90
CA PRO A 185 7.25 17.83 6.57
C PRO A 185 7.42 16.83 5.43
N VAL A 186 8.16 15.73 5.66
CA VAL A 186 8.29 14.62 4.71
C VAL A 186 8.26 13.30 5.48
N GLN A 187 7.34 12.42 5.10
CA GLN A 187 7.26 11.07 5.62
C GLN A 187 7.48 10.05 4.50
N PHE A 188 8.25 9.01 4.80
CA PHE A 188 8.43 7.85 3.93
C PHE A 188 7.89 6.59 4.58
N GLY A 189 7.20 5.78 3.81
CA GLY A 189 6.90 4.39 4.12
C GLY A 189 7.58 3.48 3.10
N LEU A 190 7.87 2.25 3.49
CA LEU A 190 8.47 1.23 2.62
C LEU A 190 7.54 0.02 2.56
N VAL A 191 7.19 -0.39 1.34
CA VAL A 191 6.40 -1.58 1.05
C VAL A 191 7.24 -2.51 0.17
N PRO A 192 8.00 -3.44 0.76
CA PRO A 192 8.61 -4.53 0.01
C PRO A 192 7.51 -5.49 -0.44
N PHE A 193 7.44 -5.80 -1.73
CA PHE A 193 6.44 -6.74 -2.25
C PHE A 193 7.08 -7.84 -3.11
N ALA A 194 6.45 -9.01 -3.10
CA ALA A 194 6.77 -10.13 -4.00
C ALA A 194 5.45 -10.80 -4.41
N ALA A 195 5.30 -12.11 -4.20
CA ALA A 195 4.03 -12.81 -4.38
C ALA A 195 2.97 -12.38 -3.36
N SER A 196 3.42 -11.85 -2.21
CA SER A 196 2.63 -11.38 -1.08
C SER A 196 3.31 -10.20 -0.39
N VAL A 197 2.60 -9.56 0.55
CA VAL A 197 3.11 -8.44 1.34
C VAL A 197 3.06 -8.76 2.83
N ASN A 198 4.13 -8.39 3.55
CA ASN A 198 4.30 -8.64 4.97
C ASN A 198 3.89 -7.42 5.79
N VAL A 199 2.85 -7.52 6.61
CA VAL A 199 2.38 -6.45 7.51
C VAL A 199 3.07 -6.50 8.88
N GLY A 200 3.92 -7.49 9.12
CA GLY A 200 4.66 -7.69 10.35
C GLY A 200 3.99 -8.68 11.31
N PRO A 201 4.74 -9.63 11.90
CA PRO A 201 4.19 -10.68 12.76
C PRO A 201 3.60 -10.13 14.08
N GLY A 202 4.00 -8.92 14.49
CA GLY A 202 3.45 -8.25 15.68
C GLY A 202 1.99 -7.80 15.54
N ASN A 203 1.44 -7.78 14.33
CA ASN A 203 0.08 -7.31 14.06
C ASN A 203 -0.99 -8.41 14.13
N GLY A 204 -0.66 -9.61 14.63
CA GLY A 204 -1.60 -10.75 14.62
C GLY A 204 -2.88 -10.54 15.42
N ASN A 205 -2.89 -9.61 16.37
CA ASN A 205 -4.06 -9.26 17.19
C ASN A 205 -4.63 -7.86 16.85
N ALA A 206 -4.23 -7.27 15.72
CA ALA A 206 -4.71 -5.95 15.33
C ALA A 206 -6.21 -6.00 15.00
N SER A 207 -6.93 -4.89 15.27
CA SER A 207 -8.38 -4.73 15.02
C SER A 207 -8.80 -5.00 13.59
N TRP A 208 -7.91 -4.74 12.63
CA TRP A 208 -8.14 -4.90 11.20
C TRP A 208 -7.82 -6.31 10.66
N MET A 209 -7.34 -7.21 11.51
CA MET A 209 -7.08 -8.61 11.18
C MET A 209 -8.31 -9.49 11.47
N ASP A 210 -8.57 -10.46 10.59
CA ASP A 210 -9.58 -11.49 10.83
C ASP A 210 -9.07 -12.52 11.85
N THR A 211 -9.22 -12.18 13.13
CA THR A 211 -8.82 -13.03 14.26
C THR A 211 -9.84 -14.11 14.59
N GLU A 212 -11.07 -14.00 14.08
CA GLU A 212 -12.22 -14.87 14.36
C GLU A 212 -12.52 -15.86 13.22
N GLY A 213 -11.91 -15.68 12.05
CA GLY A 213 -12.12 -16.54 10.88
C GLY A 213 -13.46 -16.30 10.19
N LEU A 214 -14.01 -15.09 10.32
CA LEU A 214 -15.30 -14.69 9.76
C LEU A 214 -15.21 -14.28 8.29
N SER A 215 -14.04 -13.85 7.81
CA SER A 215 -13.86 -13.53 6.39
C SER A 215 -14.10 -14.79 5.55
N PRO A 216 -14.81 -14.70 4.40
CA PRO A 216 -15.00 -15.86 3.51
C PRO A 216 -13.66 -16.47 3.05
N VAL A 217 -12.63 -15.62 2.94
CA VAL A 217 -11.25 -16.01 2.59
C VAL A 217 -10.60 -16.91 3.64
N SER A 218 -10.96 -16.75 4.92
CA SER A 218 -10.37 -17.53 6.02
C SER A 218 -10.60 -19.04 5.87
N ASN A 219 -11.65 -19.44 5.15
CA ASN A 219 -12.09 -20.83 5.02
C ASN A 219 -11.96 -21.40 3.59
N GLU A 220 -11.49 -20.63 2.60
CA GLU A 220 -11.49 -20.98 1.16
C GLU A 220 -10.79 -22.33 0.86
N ASN A 221 -9.79 -22.72 1.65
CA ASN A 221 -9.01 -23.96 1.45
C ASN A 221 -9.12 -24.97 2.60
N PHE A 222 -9.99 -24.71 3.57
CA PHE A 222 -10.10 -25.53 4.77
C PHE A 222 -11.49 -26.16 4.86
N ASP A 223 -11.53 -27.42 5.26
CA ASP A 223 -12.79 -28.08 5.63
C ASP A 223 -12.74 -28.46 7.11
N TRP A 224 -13.19 -27.54 7.96
CA TRP A 224 -13.25 -27.76 9.40
C TRP A 224 -14.17 -28.91 9.79
N SER A 225 -15.14 -29.29 8.94
CA SER A 225 -16.05 -30.40 9.22
C SER A 225 -15.35 -31.76 9.24
N THR A 226 -14.11 -31.86 8.73
CA THR A 226 -13.32 -33.10 8.84
C THR A 226 -12.83 -33.35 10.27
N LEU A 227 -12.91 -32.36 11.16
CA LEU A 227 -12.75 -32.54 12.60
C LEU A 227 -14.08 -33.00 13.21
N ASN A 228 -14.34 -34.30 13.20
CA ASN A 228 -15.64 -34.86 13.59
C ASN A 228 -15.55 -36.05 14.58
N ALA A 229 -14.43 -36.18 15.30
CA ALA A 229 -14.30 -37.22 16.32
C ALA A 229 -15.28 -36.99 17.47
N VAL A 230 -15.79 -38.08 18.07
CA VAL A 230 -16.89 -38.07 19.06
C VAL A 230 -16.67 -37.07 20.20
N ASP A 231 -15.45 -37.00 20.73
CA ASP A 231 -15.05 -36.13 21.85
C ASP A 231 -14.08 -35.02 21.44
N LYS A 232 -13.77 -34.87 20.14
CA LYS A 232 -12.84 -33.86 19.62
C LYS A 232 -13.23 -33.41 18.22
N TYR A 233 -14.21 -32.52 18.13
CA TYR A 233 -14.79 -32.05 16.87
C TYR A 233 -14.78 -30.52 16.75
N ALA A 234 -15.00 -30.05 15.52
CA ALA A 234 -15.25 -28.65 15.21
C ALA A 234 -16.76 -28.41 15.12
N GLN A 235 -17.21 -27.27 15.64
CA GLN A 235 -18.60 -26.83 15.53
C GLN A 235 -18.64 -25.36 15.16
N GLN A 236 -19.48 -25.01 14.19
CA GLN A 236 -19.71 -23.62 13.82
C GLN A 236 -20.82 -23.00 14.67
N THR A 237 -20.61 -21.78 15.16
CA THR A 237 -21.62 -20.98 15.86
C THR A 237 -21.47 -19.53 15.42
N ASN A 238 -22.55 -18.93 14.90
CA ASN A 238 -22.54 -17.57 14.35
C ASN A 238 -21.42 -17.32 13.32
N GLY A 239 -21.15 -18.30 12.45
CA GLY A 239 -20.11 -18.21 11.42
C GLY A 239 -18.70 -18.55 11.90
N ILE A 240 -18.44 -18.56 13.22
CA ILE A 240 -17.12 -18.86 13.80
C ILE A 240 -17.02 -20.36 14.09
N TRP A 241 -15.90 -20.97 13.72
CA TRP A 241 -15.59 -22.36 14.06
C TRP A 241 -14.96 -22.44 15.44
N TYR A 242 -15.38 -23.43 16.23
CA TYR A 242 -14.87 -23.65 17.58
C TYR A 242 -14.49 -25.11 17.82
N LYS A 243 -13.51 -25.30 18.71
CA LYS A 243 -13.16 -26.58 19.31
C LYS A 243 -14.24 -27.01 20.30
N ARG A 244 -14.79 -28.22 20.13
CA ARG A 244 -15.82 -28.81 20.99
C ARG A 244 -15.52 -30.26 21.37
N GLY A 245 -15.84 -30.61 22.60
CA GLY A 245 -15.61 -31.93 23.17
C GLY A 245 -14.38 -31.97 24.08
N THR A 246 -14.43 -32.87 25.06
CA THR A 246 -13.43 -32.99 26.13
C THR A 246 -12.03 -33.37 25.63
N GLY A 247 -11.92 -33.97 24.45
CA GLY A 247 -10.66 -34.33 23.80
C GLY A 247 -9.80 -33.13 23.37
N TRP A 248 -10.33 -31.90 23.43
CA TRP A 248 -9.54 -30.68 23.29
C TRP A 248 -8.84 -30.24 24.59
N GLY A 249 -9.21 -30.82 25.73
CA GLY A 249 -8.68 -30.43 27.04
C GLY A 249 -8.87 -28.92 27.30
N THR A 250 -7.79 -28.24 27.69
CA THR A 250 -7.81 -26.79 27.94
C THR A 250 -8.08 -25.93 26.70
N GLY A 251 -8.05 -26.52 25.51
CA GLY A 251 -8.41 -25.87 24.26
C GLY A 251 -9.91 -25.86 23.97
N GLU A 252 -10.74 -26.59 24.73
CA GLU A 252 -12.18 -26.61 24.50
C GLU A 252 -12.78 -25.20 24.56
N GLY A 253 -13.67 -24.87 23.63
CA GLY A 253 -14.29 -23.55 23.54
C GLY A 253 -13.47 -22.51 22.77
N GLN A 254 -12.20 -22.75 22.46
CA GLN A 254 -11.40 -21.82 21.66
C GLN A 254 -11.79 -21.85 20.19
N MET A 255 -11.59 -20.72 19.50
CA MET A 255 -11.83 -20.58 18.07
C MET A 255 -10.83 -21.38 17.23
N LEU A 256 -11.31 -21.88 16.09
CA LEU A 256 -10.56 -22.52 15.02
C LEU A 256 -10.38 -21.51 13.88
N THR A 257 -9.16 -21.02 13.72
CA THR A 257 -8.78 -20.00 12.76
C THR A 257 -7.38 -20.30 12.21
N ARG A 258 -6.94 -19.57 11.19
CA ARG A 258 -5.57 -19.70 10.70
C ARG A 258 -4.51 -19.38 11.77
N PHE A 259 -4.80 -18.41 12.65
CA PHE A 259 -3.94 -18.15 13.82
C PHE A 259 -3.97 -19.29 14.83
N SER A 260 -5.12 -19.93 15.05
CA SER A 260 -5.16 -21.11 15.91
C SER A 260 -4.32 -22.25 15.35
N LEU A 261 -4.25 -22.44 14.02
CA LEU A 261 -3.39 -23.46 13.40
C LEU A 261 -1.91 -23.23 13.74
N TYR A 262 -1.39 -22.00 13.57
CA TYR A 262 0.00 -21.69 13.97
C TYR A 262 0.26 -21.98 15.46
N ARG A 263 -0.71 -21.69 16.33
CA ARG A 263 -0.58 -21.93 17.77
C ARG A 263 -0.65 -23.42 18.13
N ASP A 264 -1.51 -24.17 17.46
CA ASP A 264 -1.90 -25.51 17.89
C ASP A 264 -1.09 -26.61 17.18
N MET A 265 -0.48 -26.32 16.03
CA MET A 265 0.37 -27.25 15.30
C MET A 265 1.67 -27.54 16.06
N LYS A 266 1.90 -28.83 16.31
CA LYS A 266 3.04 -29.33 17.09
C LYS A 266 3.97 -30.18 16.26
N VAL A 267 5.26 -30.16 16.62
CA VAL A 267 6.29 -31.05 16.11
C VAL A 267 6.94 -31.80 17.27
N VAL A 268 7.31 -33.06 17.05
CA VAL A 268 8.11 -33.82 18.01
C VAL A 268 9.52 -33.23 18.06
N THR A 269 9.92 -32.71 19.22
CA THR A 269 11.23 -32.09 19.45
C THR A 269 12.23 -33.03 20.11
N ASN A 270 11.73 -34.04 20.83
CA ASN A 270 12.54 -35.09 21.43
C ASN A 270 11.73 -36.39 21.40
N HIS A 271 12.44 -37.50 21.18
CA HIS A 271 11.87 -38.83 21.11
C HIS A 271 12.72 -39.76 21.96
N GLU A 272 12.36 -39.87 23.24
CA GLU A 272 13.17 -40.56 24.24
C GLU A 272 12.69 -41.99 24.44
N ARG A 273 13.59 -42.96 24.28
CA ARG A 273 13.29 -44.37 24.55
C ARG A 273 13.15 -44.58 26.06
N VAL A 274 12.04 -45.17 26.48
CA VAL A 274 11.84 -45.57 27.87
C VAL A 274 12.84 -46.69 28.22
N THR A 275 13.55 -46.51 29.31
CA THR A 275 14.52 -47.52 29.77
C THR A 275 13.78 -48.81 30.14
N ASN A 276 14.31 -49.96 29.72
CA ASN A 276 13.74 -51.29 29.95
C ASN A 276 12.37 -51.58 29.29
N SER A 277 11.97 -50.83 28.26
CA SER A 277 10.71 -51.06 27.53
C SER A 277 10.78 -52.08 26.39
N LYS A 278 11.88 -52.83 26.27
CA LYS A 278 12.10 -53.77 25.16
C LYS A 278 11.05 -54.88 25.16
N ARG A 279 10.36 -55.07 24.03
CA ARG A 279 9.44 -56.19 23.76
C ARG A 279 9.87 -56.86 22.47
N VAL A 280 9.78 -58.18 22.40
CA VAL A 280 10.05 -58.93 21.15
C VAL A 280 8.71 -59.30 20.54
N VAL A 281 8.44 -58.77 19.35
CA VAL A 281 7.20 -59.03 18.60
C VAL A 281 7.52 -60.01 17.48
N CYS A 282 6.66 -61.00 17.29
CA CYS A 282 6.80 -61.98 16.23
C CYS A 282 6.05 -61.54 14.97
N ASP A 283 6.77 -61.41 13.86
CA ASP A 283 6.22 -60.95 12.57
C ASP A 283 5.70 -62.11 11.73
N GLU A 284 6.30 -63.30 11.87
CA GLU A 284 5.97 -64.48 11.10
C GLU A 284 6.08 -65.73 11.96
N TYR A 285 5.06 -66.58 11.92
CA TYR A 285 5.02 -67.84 12.66
C TYR A 285 5.27 -69.03 11.73
N ASN A 286 6.04 -70.01 12.21
CA ASN A 286 6.15 -71.32 11.58
C ASN A 286 4.83 -72.09 11.70
N SER A 287 4.66 -73.15 10.92
CA SER A 287 3.48 -74.05 10.99
C SER A 287 3.29 -74.74 12.34
N ASN A 288 4.32 -74.75 13.20
CA ASN A 288 4.26 -75.25 14.59
C ASN A 288 4.04 -74.12 15.63
N ASN A 289 3.58 -72.95 15.21
CA ASN A 289 3.36 -71.75 16.03
C ASN A 289 4.61 -71.20 16.74
N THR A 290 5.82 -71.61 16.36
CA THR A 290 7.05 -70.97 16.84
C THR A 290 7.37 -69.73 16.00
N CYS A 291 7.96 -68.72 16.63
CA CYS A 291 8.33 -67.50 15.91
C CYS A 291 9.46 -67.76 14.91
N LYS A 292 9.22 -67.41 13.65
CA LYS A 292 10.18 -67.55 12.54
C LYS A 292 10.97 -66.26 12.32
N ARG A 293 10.29 -65.11 12.40
CA ARG A 293 10.88 -63.77 12.27
C ARG A 293 10.30 -62.87 13.34
N SER A 294 11.16 -62.11 14.01
CA SER A 294 10.77 -61.19 15.08
C SER A 294 11.55 -59.88 14.98
N HIS A 295 10.99 -58.82 15.54
CA HIS A 295 11.68 -57.55 15.77
C HIS A 295 11.58 -57.11 17.24
N ASP A 296 12.45 -56.17 17.63
CA ASP A 296 12.40 -55.52 18.93
C ASP A 296 11.54 -54.26 18.83
N GLU A 297 10.54 -54.13 19.69
CA GLU A 297 9.73 -52.93 19.90
C GLU A 297 10.10 -52.25 21.23
N TYR A 298 9.98 -50.93 21.31
CA TYR A 298 10.28 -50.14 22.49
C TYR A 298 9.19 -49.11 22.77
N ASP A 299 8.93 -48.84 24.04
CA ASP A 299 8.12 -47.66 24.43
C ASP A 299 8.98 -46.39 24.33
N TYR A 300 8.34 -45.31 23.88
CA TYR A 300 8.95 -43.98 23.74
C TYR A 300 8.08 -42.90 24.38
N ILE A 301 8.73 -41.84 24.84
CA ILE A 301 8.10 -40.61 25.32
C ILE A 301 8.49 -39.48 24.37
N ASP A 302 7.47 -38.89 23.76
CA ASP A 302 7.63 -37.73 22.90
C ASP A 302 7.51 -36.42 23.68
N SER A 303 8.40 -35.48 23.39
CA SER A 303 8.23 -34.08 23.73
C SER A 303 7.82 -33.29 22.51
N TYR A 304 6.96 -32.28 22.70
CA TYR A 304 6.39 -31.50 21.62
C TYR A 304 6.71 -30.02 21.75
N GLY A 305 7.00 -29.38 20.62
CA GLY A 305 7.19 -27.93 20.51
C GLY A 305 6.30 -27.31 19.44
N PRO A 306 6.19 -25.97 19.39
CA PRO A 306 5.49 -25.28 18.31
C PRO A 306 6.21 -25.53 16.98
N PHE A 307 5.45 -25.74 15.91
CA PHE A 307 6.04 -25.99 14.60
C PHE A 307 6.48 -24.72 13.87
N ALA A 308 5.60 -23.72 13.81
CA ALA A 308 5.85 -22.47 13.09
C ALA A 308 5.07 -21.33 13.72
N SER A 309 5.56 -20.10 13.53
CA SER A 309 4.81 -18.88 13.81
C SER A 309 4.44 -18.17 12.51
N TRP A 310 3.38 -17.38 12.54
CA TRP A 310 3.01 -16.52 11.43
C TRP A 310 4.09 -15.46 11.21
N GLN A 311 4.57 -15.34 9.97
CA GLN A 311 5.67 -14.45 9.62
C GLN A 311 5.23 -13.02 9.24
N GLY A 312 3.92 -12.76 9.25
CA GLY A 312 3.38 -11.42 9.04
C GLY A 312 2.71 -11.18 7.69
N CYS A 313 2.66 -12.14 6.76
CA CYS A 313 1.99 -11.91 5.47
C CYS A 313 0.48 -12.15 5.52
N VAL A 314 -0.26 -11.40 4.71
CA VAL A 314 -1.71 -11.47 4.59
C VAL A 314 -2.13 -11.77 3.17
N GLU A 315 -3.29 -12.39 3.03
CA GLU A 315 -3.89 -12.59 1.71
C GLU A 315 -4.54 -11.29 1.20
N ALA A 316 -4.57 -11.15 -0.13
CA ALA A 316 -5.30 -10.09 -0.80
C ALA A 316 -6.78 -10.19 -0.42
N ARG A 317 -7.45 -9.05 -0.22
CA ARG A 317 -8.88 -9.05 0.06
C ARG A 317 -9.69 -9.52 -1.18
N PRO A 318 -10.89 -10.07 -1.03
CA PRO A 318 -11.72 -10.40 -2.18
C PRO A 318 -12.17 -9.13 -2.93
N TYR A 319 -12.48 -9.26 -4.22
CA TYR A 319 -13.04 -8.15 -4.99
C TYR A 319 -14.38 -7.69 -4.38
N PRO A 320 -14.65 -6.38 -4.30
CA PRO A 320 -13.86 -5.25 -4.85
C PRO A 320 -12.78 -4.68 -3.92
N TYR A 321 -12.55 -5.28 -2.75
CA TYR A 321 -11.69 -4.71 -1.70
C TYR A 321 -10.18 -4.87 -1.94
N ASN A 322 -9.76 -5.72 -2.88
CA ASN A 322 -8.38 -5.77 -3.35
C ASN A 322 -7.97 -4.51 -4.12
N VAL A 323 -8.89 -3.93 -4.90
CA VAL A 323 -8.62 -2.80 -5.80
C VAL A 323 -9.00 -1.43 -5.21
N ASN A 324 -9.28 -1.37 -3.91
CA ASN A 324 -9.61 -0.13 -3.21
C ASN A 324 -9.03 -0.09 -1.79
N ASP A 325 -9.20 1.06 -1.17
CA ASP A 325 -8.76 1.35 0.20
C ASP A 325 -9.92 1.35 1.20
N ALA A 326 -10.90 0.45 1.01
CA ALA A 326 -12.01 0.32 1.97
C ALA A 326 -11.47 -0.02 3.36
N ALA A 327 -12.02 0.62 4.39
CA ALA A 327 -11.66 0.35 5.77
C ALA A 327 -12.08 -1.07 6.19
N PRO A 328 -11.25 -1.77 6.99
CA PRO A 328 -11.63 -3.04 7.61
C PRO A 328 -12.80 -2.78 8.57
N SER A 329 -13.87 -3.56 8.41
CA SER A 329 -15.12 -3.36 9.12
C SER A 329 -15.83 -4.69 9.35
N GLY A 330 -15.15 -5.68 9.95
CA GLY A 330 -15.72 -6.99 10.27
C GLY A 330 -15.36 -7.44 11.69
N GLY A 331 -16.09 -8.43 12.22
CA GLY A 331 -15.84 -9.01 13.54
C GLY A 331 -17.02 -8.90 14.51
N SER A 332 -17.08 -9.83 15.47
CA SER A 332 -18.16 -9.96 16.45
C SER A 332 -18.34 -8.73 17.36
N ALA A 333 -17.30 -7.90 17.50
CA ALA A 333 -17.31 -6.68 18.28
C ALA A 333 -17.91 -5.45 17.57
N ASN A 334 -18.26 -5.55 16.27
CA ASN A 334 -18.93 -4.46 15.56
C ASN A 334 -20.39 -4.34 16.02
N THR A 335 -20.70 -3.32 16.82
CA THR A 335 -21.98 -3.11 17.53
C THR A 335 -23.05 -2.36 16.72
N GLY A 336 -22.91 -2.26 15.39
CA GLY A 336 -23.88 -1.63 14.49
C GLY A 336 -25.03 -2.55 14.06
N ILE A 337 -25.96 -2.05 13.21
CA ILE A 337 -26.98 -2.87 12.54
C ILE A 337 -26.25 -3.76 11.50
N GLY A 338 -25.73 -4.90 11.97
CA GLY A 338 -24.90 -5.85 11.22
C GLY A 338 -23.47 -5.94 11.76
N VAL A 339 -22.83 -7.11 11.64
CA VAL A 339 -21.45 -7.45 12.09
C VAL A 339 -20.37 -6.72 11.25
N GLY A 340 -20.75 -5.66 10.52
CA GLY A 340 -20.00 -5.11 9.39
C GLY A 340 -19.84 -6.14 8.26
N ASP A 341 -18.93 -5.91 7.30
CA ASP A 341 -18.60 -6.87 6.23
C ASP A 341 -17.24 -7.55 6.49
N PRO A 342 -17.22 -8.80 6.97
CA PRO A 342 -15.99 -9.57 7.20
C PRO A 342 -15.09 -9.73 5.97
N ALA A 343 -15.61 -9.57 4.75
CA ALA A 343 -14.81 -9.62 3.53
C ALA A 343 -13.82 -8.43 3.41
N THR A 344 -13.99 -7.38 4.22
CA THR A 344 -13.07 -6.22 4.27
C THR A 344 -11.84 -6.45 5.16
N MET A 345 -11.86 -7.49 6.00
CA MET A 345 -10.80 -7.80 6.96
C MET A 345 -9.59 -8.44 6.29
N PHE A 346 -8.41 -8.22 6.87
CA PHE A 346 -7.18 -8.86 6.39
C PHE A 346 -7.02 -10.25 7.00
N VAL A 347 -6.83 -11.25 6.15
CA VAL A 347 -6.69 -12.66 6.58
C VAL A 347 -5.21 -13.02 6.62
N PRO A 348 -4.70 -13.60 7.72
CA PRO A 348 -3.31 -14.07 7.76
C PRO A 348 -3.11 -15.18 6.71
N MET A 349 -2.01 -15.11 5.97
CA MET A 349 -1.63 -16.21 5.10
C MET A 349 -1.39 -17.47 5.92
N PHE A 350 -1.90 -18.58 5.41
CA PHE A 350 -1.57 -19.92 5.86
C PHE A 350 -1.66 -20.80 4.62
N ALA A 351 -0.51 -21.13 4.03
CA ALA A 351 -0.45 -22.02 2.88
C ALA A 351 -0.79 -23.45 3.34
N PRO A 352 -1.92 -24.03 2.91
CA PRO A 352 -2.25 -25.40 3.26
C PRO A 352 -1.13 -26.36 2.81
N ASP A 353 -0.95 -27.44 3.57
CA ASP A 353 -0.12 -28.56 3.16
C ASP A 353 -0.71 -29.25 1.93
N GLU A 354 0.07 -29.25 0.84
CA GLU A 354 -0.31 -29.89 -0.42
C GLU A 354 -0.13 -31.41 -0.37
N PRO A 355 -1.02 -32.15 -1.07
CA PRO A 355 -1.06 -33.59 -0.96
C PRO A 355 0.16 -34.23 -1.61
N GLY A 356 1.06 -34.69 -0.76
CA GLY A 356 2.42 -35.04 -1.13
C GLY A 356 3.01 -36.08 -0.22
N ASN A 357 3.04 -35.88 1.08
CA ASN A 357 3.79 -36.74 1.97
C ASN A 357 2.89 -37.61 2.85
N HIS A 358 3.04 -38.92 2.72
CA HIS A 358 2.67 -39.86 3.77
C HIS A 358 3.96 -40.25 4.49
N TRP A 359 4.13 -39.80 5.74
CA TRP A 359 5.27 -40.21 6.58
C TRP A 359 4.86 -41.30 7.56
N ARG A 360 5.84 -42.06 8.05
CA ARG A 360 5.61 -43.01 9.13
C ARG A 360 5.10 -42.26 10.37
N LEU A 361 3.95 -42.69 10.88
CA LEU A 361 3.35 -42.19 12.12
C LEU A 361 3.79 -43.03 13.33
N THR A 362 4.13 -44.29 13.08
CA THR A 362 4.55 -45.27 14.07
C THR A 362 5.95 -45.77 13.72
N GLN A 363 6.71 -46.24 14.72
CA GLN A 363 7.96 -46.96 14.44
C GLN A 363 7.72 -48.42 14.07
N ASP A 364 6.48 -48.79 13.74
CA ASP A 364 6.12 -50.11 13.24
C ASP A 364 6.93 -50.38 11.96
N PRO A 365 7.81 -51.40 11.96
CA PRO A 365 8.58 -51.75 10.77
C PRO A 365 7.69 -52.16 9.59
N ASP A 366 6.49 -52.65 9.86
CA ASP A 366 5.49 -53.04 8.87
C ASP A 366 4.61 -51.87 8.40
N GLU A 367 4.75 -50.67 8.98
CA GLU A 367 4.11 -49.46 8.43
C GLU A 367 4.60 -49.21 7.00
N ALA A 368 3.68 -48.77 6.14
CA ALA A 368 4.00 -48.46 4.75
C ALA A 368 5.17 -47.46 4.68
N THR A 369 6.13 -47.73 3.78
CA THR A 369 7.22 -46.79 3.52
C THR A 369 6.66 -45.43 3.15
N PRO A 370 7.30 -44.33 3.59
CA PRO A 370 6.84 -43.01 3.23
C PRO A 370 6.67 -42.87 1.72
N THR A 371 5.54 -42.31 1.30
CA THR A 371 5.30 -41.97 -0.10
C THR A 371 5.32 -40.46 -0.24
N THR A 372 6.07 -39.97 -1.22
CA THR A 372 6.16 -38.55 -1.56
C THR A 372 5.63 -38.35 -2.98
N TYR A 373 4.54 -37.62 -3.11
CA TYR A 373 4.03 -37.08 -4.37
C TYR A 373 4.59 -35.67 -4.53
N GLY A 374 5.17 -35.36 -5.70
CA GLY A 374 5.89 -34.11 -5.96
C GLY A 374 4.98 -32.88 -6.09
N ALA A 375 4.35 -32.46 -5.00
CA ALA A 375 3.64 -31.20 -4.88
C ALA A 375 4.61 -30.06 -4.50
N VAL A 376 4.21 -28.81 -4.73
CA VAL A 376 5.07 -27.63 -4.55
C VAL A 376 5.34 -27.37 -3.07
N ASN A 377 4.29 -27.43 -2.25
CA ASN A 377 4.35 -27.09 -0.83
C ASN A 377 3.76 -28.24 0.02
N SER A 378 4.38 -29.42 -0.06
CA SER A 378 4.05 -30.54 0.82
C SER A 378 4.98 -30.60 2.03
N TRP A 379 4.41 -30.38 3.22
CA TRP A 379 5.14 -30.13 4.45
C TRP A 379 4.50 -30.72 5.72
N TRP A 380 3.35 -31.38 5.60
CA TRP A 380 2.66 -32.11 6.65
C TRP A 380 2.32 -33.54 6.22
N ASN A 381 1.88 -34.38 7.18
CA ASN A 381 1.44 -35.74 6.87
C ASN A 381 -0.02 -35.71 6.41
N ASP A 382 -0.30 -36.22 5.21
CA ASP A 382 -1.64 -36.26 4.63
C ASP A 382 -2.61 -37.21 5.37
N GLY A 383 -2.09 -38.21 6.07
CA GLY A 383 -2.87 -39.32 6.63
C GLY A 383 -3.40 -40.30 5.57
N ALA A 384 -3.65 -41.55 5.98
CA ALA A 384 -3.99 -42.65 5.07
C ALA A 384 -5.46 -42.72 4.62
N THR A 385 -6.31 -41.76 5.00
CA THR A 385 -7.79 -41.95 5.00
C THR A 385 -8.52 -41.53 3.73
N SER A 386 -7.84 -40.96 2.71
CA SER A 386 -8.51 -40.36 1.55
C SER A 386 -7.93 -40.77 0.19
N SER A 387 -8.81 -40.95 -0.80
CA SER A 387 -8.48 -41.38 -2.17
C SER A 387 -8.17 -40.25 -3.17
N THR A 388 -8.41 -38.97 -2.83
CA THR A 388 -8.15 -37.82 -3.74
C THR A 388 -7.20 -36.78 -3.13
N GLY A 389 -6.49 -36.02 -3.97
CA GLY A 389 -5.62 -34.92 -3.52
C GLY A 389 -6.40 -33.77 -2.89
N GLN A 390 -7.54 -33.37 -3.45
CA GLN A 390 -8.40 -32.31 -2.89
C GLN A 390 -8.84 -32.61 -1.44
N SER A 391 -9.30 -33.84 -1.19
CA SER A 391 -9.71 -34.24 0.15
C SER A 391 -8.55 -34.22 1.15
N ARG A 392 -7.32 -34.53 0.71
CA ARG A 392 -6.10 -34.46 1.54
C ARG A 392 -5.65 -33.02 1.80
N LEU A 393 -5.74 -32.12 0.82
CA LEU A 393 -5.44 -30.69 0.96
C LEU A 393 -6.33 -30.04 2.02
N ARG A 394 -7.66 -30.29 1.94
CA ARG A 394 -8.67 -29.63 2.77
C ARG A 394 -8.86 -30.26 4.15
N ASN A 395 -8.28 -31.43 4.39
CA ASN A 395 -8.44 -32.14 5.65
C ASN A 395 -7.78 -31.39 6.81
N MET A 396 -8.58 -30.88 7.74
CA MET A 396 -8.09 -30.14 8.90
C MET A 396 -7.62 -31.01 10.05
N ALA A 397 -8.07 -32.26 10.13
CA ALA A 397 -7.69 -33.18 11.20
C ALA A 397 -6.17 -33.43 11.24
N LYS A 398 -5.48 -33.36 10.09
CA LYS A 398 -4.04 -33.63 10.01
C LYS A 398 -3.21 -32.65 10.83
N TYR A 399 -3.57 -31.36 10.88
CA TYR A 399 -2.81 -30.33 11.59
C TYR A 399 -2.85 -30.46 13.13
N PHE A 400 -3.73 -31.32 13.66
CA PHE A 400 -3.82 -31.62 15.10
C PHE A 400 -3.16 -32.95 15.46
N GLN A 401 -2.48 -33.58 14.51
CA GLN A 401 -1.53 -34.67 14.74
C GLN A 401 -0.12 -34.10 14.75
N PRO A 402 0.73 -34.43 15.75
CA PRO A 402 2.10 -33.95 15.79
C PRO A 402 2.90 -34.37 14.55
N ARG A 403 3.69 -33.44 14.01
CA ARG A 403 4.65 -33.76 12.94
C ARG A 403 5.76 -34.67 13.51
N PRO A 404 6.03 -35.84 12.90
CA PRO A 404 6.98 -36.81 13.43
C PRO A 404 8.43 -36.31 13.35
N ILE A 405 9.30 -36.78 14.25
CA ILE A 405 10.70 -36.35 14.37
C ILE A 405 11.54 -36.64 13.11
N ASN A 406 11.18 -37.69 12.37
CA ASN A 406 11.86 -38.09 11.13
C ASN A 406 11.36 -37.34 9.90
N ALA A 407 10.40 -36.41 10.04
CA ALA A 407 9.96 -35.58 8.92
C ALA A 407 11.11 -34.65 8.47
N PRO A 408 11.37 -34.51 7.16
CA PRO A 408 12.45 -33.66 6.65
C PRO A 408 12.36 -32.22 7.18
N ALA A 409 13.50 -31.57 7.41
CA ALA A 409 13.50 -30.14 7.66
C ALA A 409 12.91 -29.39 6.46
N LEU A 410 12.10 -28.36 6.70
CA LEU A 410 11.57 -27.55 5.61
C LEU A 410 12.66 -26.64 5.04
N ALA A 411 12.76 -26.60 3.72
CA ALA A 411 13.53 -25.57 3.05
C ALA A 411 12.91 -24.18 3.32
N ALA A 412 13.75 -23.14 3.26
CA ALA A 412 13.27 -21.76 3.33
C ALA A 412 12.22 -21.51 2.24
N GLY A 413 11.13 -20.83 2.59
CA GLY A 413 10.02 -20.57 1.67
C GLY A 413 8.95 -21.68 1.64
N ASN A 414 9.15 -22.82 2.30
CA ASN A 414 8.13 -23.88 2.43
C ASN A 414 7.38 -23.81 3.76
N GLY A 415 6.25 -24.53 3.83
CA GLY A 415 5.44 -24.62 5.04
C GLY A 415 4.24 -23.69 5.02
N PRO A 416 3.65 -23.40 6.19
CA PRO A 416 2.46 -22.56 6.29
C PRO A 416 2.72 -21.10 5.89
N ASN A 417 3.98 -20.65 5.88
CA ASN A 417 4.38 -19.30 5.44
C ASN A 417 4.84 -19.26 3.95
N TYR A 418 4.51 -20.26 3.13
CA TYR A 418 4.86 -20.26 1.70
C TYR A 418 4.41 -18.95 1.02
N SER A 419 5.27 -18.40 0.16
CA SER A 419 5.09 -17.08 -0.49
C SER A 419 5.15 -15.85 0.44
N CYS A 420 5.54 -16.00 1.71
CA CYS A 420 5.84 -14.88 2.62
C CYS A 420 7.35 -14.57 2.66
N SER A 421 7.90 -14.05 1.56
CA SER A 421 9.34 -13.85 1.38
C SER A 421 9.83 -12.42 1.71
N THR A 422 8.92 -11.49 1.96
CA THR A 422 9.24 -10.07 2.14
C THR A 422 9.44 -9.69 3.61
N ASN A 423 10.27 -8.67 3.84
CA ASN A 423 10.34 -8.03 5.16
C ASN A 423 9.07 -7.21 5.44
N PRO A 424 8.73 -6.97 6.72
CA PRO A 424 7.58 -6.17 7.09
C PRO A 424 7.58 -4.77 6.47
N ILE A 425 6.40 -4.27 6.11
CA ILE A 425 6.15 -2.87 5.76
C ILE A 425 6.70 -1.98 6.88
N THR A 426 7.41 -0.92 6.47
CA THR A 426 7.72 0.20 7.35
C THR A 426 6.65 1.28 7.17
N PRO A 427 5.86 1.61 8.21
CA PRO A 427 4.84 2.65 8.11
C PRO A 427 5.44 4.03 7.82
N LEU A 428 4.60 5.00 7.46
CA LEU A 428 5.03 6.39 7.25
C LEU A 428 5.81 6.92 8.45
N THR A 429 7.08 7.21 8.21
CA THR A 429 8.06 7.66 9.20
C THR A 429 8.62 9.00 8.76
N ASP A 430 8.69 9.96 9.69
CA ASP A 430 9.27 11.28 9.42
C ASP A 430 10.77 11.17 9.17
N VAL A 431 11.21 11.54 7.96
CA VAL A 431 12.62 11.49 7.57
C VAL A 431 13.35 12.81 7.81
N SER A 432 12.66 13.85 8.27
CA SER A 432 13.30 15.10 8.70
C SER A 432 14.11 14.92 10.01
N VAL A 433 13.85 13.84 10.74
CA VAL A 433 14.58 13.43 11.95
C VAL A 433 15.52 12.25 11.65
N ALA A 434 16.69 12.26 12.29
CA ALA A 434 17.75 11.28 12.02
C ALA A 434 17.31 9.83 12.29
N THR A 435 16.55 9.60 13.36
CA THR A 435 16.04 8.26 13.73
C THR A 435 15.12 7.68 12.65
N GLY A 436 14.21 8.50 12.12
CA GLY A 436 13.30 8.09 11.07
C GLY A 436 13.99 7.85 9.74
N LEU A 437 14.94 8.72 9.38
CA LEU A 437 15.81 8.52 8.22
C LEU A 437 16.58 7.20 8.31
N THR A 438 17.20 6.91 9.46
CA THR A 438 17.92 5.64 9.68
C THR A 438 16.99 4.43 9.60
N ALA A 439 15.78 4.52 10.16
CA ALA A 439 14.80 3.43 10.12
C ALA A 439 14.42 3.04 8.69
N ILE A 440 14.11 4.01 7.83
CA ILE A 440 13.76 3.76 6.43
C ILE A 440 14.94 3.18 5.65
N LYS A 441 16.15 3.70 5.84
CA LYS A 441 17.36 3.18 5.16
C LYS A 441 17.69 1.75 5.59
N ALA A 442 17.58 1.45 6.88
CA ALA A 442 17.77 0.10 7.39
C ALA A 442 16.75 -0.88 6.81
N ALA A 443 15.48 -0.47 6.70
CA ALA A 443 14.44 -1.29 6.08
C ALA A 443 14.73 -1.57 4.60
N ILE A 444 15.22 -0.58 3.84
CA ILE A 444 15.66 -0.75 2.45
C ILE A 444 16.83 -1.76 2.38
N ASP A 445 17.82 -1.65 3.26
CA ASP A 445 18.99 -2.53 3.27
C ASP A 445 18.62 -4.00 3.55
N LEU A 446 17.58 -4.24 4.34
CA LEU A 446 17.10 -5.58 4.70
C LEU A 446 16.41 -6.33 3.55
N MET A 447 15.95 -5.65 2.49
CA MET A 447 15.24 -6.28 1.38
C MET A 447 16.06 -7.43 0.75
N LYS A 448 15.42 -8.55 0.44
CA LYS A 448 16.06 -9.75 -0.14
C LYS A 448 15.17 -10.33 -1.23
N PRO A 449 15.65 -10.41 -2.49
CA PRO A 449 14.80 -10.76 -3.62
C PRO A 449 14.44 -12.26 -3.59
N ASP A 450 13.14 -12.57 -3.51
CA ASP A 450 12.61 -13.94 -3.49
C ASP A 450 11.10 -13.98 -3.80
N GLY A 451 10.65 -15.04 -4.47
CA GLY A 451 9.25 -15.27 -4.84
C GLY A 451 8.79 -14.62 -6.15
N GLY A 452 7.49 -14.68 -6.42
CA GLY A 452 6.84 -14.10 -7.60
C GLY A 452 6.67 -12.57 -7.54
N THR A 453 6.06 -11.99 -8.57
CA THR A 453 5.93 -10.54 -8.75
C THR A 453 4.45 -10.15 -8.78
N ASN A 454 3.92 -9.63 -7.67
CA ASN A 454 2.54 -9.13 -7.60
C ASN A 454 2.52 -7.60 -7.37
N VAL A 455 2.68 -6.85 -8.46
CA VAL A 455 2.66 -5.39 -8.46
C VAL A 455 1.33 -4.80 -7.96
N PRO A 456 0.12 -5.31 -8.33
CA PRO A 456 -1.10 -4.74 -7.78
C PRO A 456 -1.18 -4.88 -6.26
N GLU A 457 -0.71 -5.97 -5.67
CA GLU A 457 -0.69 -6.11 -4.21
C GLU A 457 0.28 -5.09 -3.57
N GLY A 458 1.48 -4.92 -4.14
CA GLY A 458 2.41 -3.88 -3.70
C GLY A 458 1.81 -2.47 -3.78
N MET A 459 1.14 -2.14 -4.90
CA MET A 459 0.47 -0.85 -5.11
C MET A 459 -0.67 -0.65 -4.11
N ALA A 460 -1.45 -1.69 -3.79
CA ALA A 460 -2.58 -1.60 -2.87
C ALA A 460 -2.11 -1.31 -1.44
N TRP A 461 -1.01 -1.96 -1.02
CA TRP A 461 -0.36 -1.64 0.26
C TRP A 461 0.35 -0.28 0.25
N GLY A 462 0.92 0.13 -0.88
CA GLY A 462 1.46 1.48 -1.05
C GLY A 462 0.41 2.56 -0.81
N TRP A 463 -0.79 2.38 -1.37
CA TRP A 463 -1.93 3.25 -1.11
C TRP A 463 -2.30 3.24 0.37
N ARG A 464 -2.50 2.06 0.97
CA ARG A 464 -2.84 1.92 2.41
C ARG A 464 -1.85 2.59 3.36
N VAL A 465 -0.55 2.56 3.02
CA VAL A 465 0.49 3.20 3.83
C VAL A 465 0.39 4.72 3.80
N VAL A 466 0.01 5.31 2.66
CA VAL A 466 -0.17 6.77 2.58
C VAL A 466 -1.55 7.23 3.03
N SER A 467 -2.54 6.35 3.12
CA SER A 467 -3.87 6.68 3.64
C SER A 467 -3.87 6.92 5.16
N SER A 468 -4.95 7.54 5.66
CA SER A 468 -5.14 7.82 7.08
C SER A 468 -5.79 6.67 7.87
N GLY A 469 -6.44 5.74 7.16
CA GLY A 469 -7.16 4.61 7.74
C GLY A 469 -6.27 3.45 8.19
N GLU A 470 -6.87 2.50 8.91
CA GLU A 470 -6.25 1.21 9.17
C GLU A 470 -5.94 0.49 7.83
N PRO A 471 -4.82 -0.25 7.70
CA PRO A 471 -3.96 -0.75 8.79
C PRO A 471 -2.89 0.22 9.35
N PHE A 472 -2.51 1.25 8.58
CA PHE A 472 -1.41 2.14 8.92
C PHE A 472 -1.90 3.59 9.05
N THR A 473 -2.29 3.98 10.25
CA THR A 473 -2.96 5.26 10.53
C THR A 473 -2.02 6.46 10.65
N GLN A 474 -0.78 6.36 10.15
CA GLN A 474 0.23 7.41 10.25
C GLN A 474 0.04 8.53 9.21
N GLY A 475 -0.68 8.24 8.13
CA GLY A 475 -0.99 9.20 7.08
C GLY A 475 -1.97 10.26 7.57
N ARG A 476 -1.80 11.49 7.05
CA ARG A 476 -2.71 12.61 7.31
C ARG A 476 -4.10 12.34 6.73
N PRO A 477 -5.17 12.90 7.29
CA PRO A 477 -6.51 12.78 6.71
C PRO A 477 -6.53 13.18 5.23
N GLU A 478 -7.30 12.48 4.42
CA GLU A 478 -7.47 12.74 2.98
C GLU A 478 -8.08 14.13 2.72
N THR A 479 -8.76 14.70 3.71
CA THR A 479 -9.31 16.06 3.70
C THR A 479 -8.28 17.15 4.03
N GLU A 480 -7.07 16.79 4.48
CA GLU A 480 -6.02 17.76 4.82
C GLU A 480 -5.46 18.43 3.55
N ARG A 481 -5.77 19.71 3.36
CA ARG A 481 -5.26 20.50 2.22
C ARG A 481 -3.77 20.80 2.40
N GLY A 482 -3.01 20.76 1.31
CA GLY A 482 -1.56 21.00 1.35
C GLY A 482 -0.71 19.75 1.65
N ASN A 483 -1.32 18.57 1.60
CA ASN A 483 -0.59 17.32 1.71
C ASN A 483 -0.59 16.58 0.36
N ASP A 484 0.59 16.24 -0.14
CA ASP A 484 0.73 15.35 -1.29
C ASP A 484 0.98 13.92 -0.83
N LYS A 485 0.08 13.02 -1.22
CA LYS A 485 0.21 11.58 -1.03
C LYS A 485 0.72 10.95 -2.31
N VAL A 486 1.89 10.33 -2.26
CA VAL A 486 2.57 9.77 -3.43
C VAL A 486 2.89 8.30 -3.21
N VAL A 487 2.57 7.47 -4.19
CA VAL A 487 3.01 6.07 -4.25
C VAL A 487 3.99 5.92 -5.40
N ILE A 488 5.20 5.44 -5.10
CA ILE A 488 6.25 5.21 -6.10
C ILE A 488 6.43 3.70 -6.22
N VAL A 489 6.00 3.14 -7.34
CA VAL A 489 6.10 1.71 -7.64
C VAL A 489 7.32 1.46 -8.52
N LEU A 490 8.18 0.54 -8.13
CA LEU A 490 9.29 0.08 -8.97
C LEU A 490 9.29 -1.43 -9.10
N THR A 491 9.39 -1.93 -10.33
CA THR A 491 9.46 -3.37 -10.65
C THR A 491 10.35 -3.62 -11.86
N ASP A 492 10.94 -4.82 -11.95
CA ASP A 492 11.81 -5.25 -13.05
C ASP A 492 11.15 -6.27 -14.00
N GLY A 493 9.84 -6.51 -13.82
CA GLY A 493 9.17 -7.63 -14.45
C GLY A 493 7.68 -7.44 -14.69
N ALA A 494 7.12 -8.35 -15.48
CA ALA A 494 5.68 -8.52 -15.59
C ALA A 494 5.11 -9.13 -14.30
N ASN A 495 3.84 -8.89 -14.04
CA ASN A 495 3.11 -9.57 -12.98
C ASN A 495 3.15 -11.10 -13.19
N THR A 496 3.43 -11.86 -12.13
CA THR A 496 3.51 -13.32 -12.18
C THR A 496 2.65 -13.99 -11.12
N TYR A 497 2.05 -15.09 -11.56
CA TYR A 497 1.39 -16.09 -10.76
C TYR A 497 1.64 -17.44 -11.46
N TYR A 498 1.81 -18.52 -10.72
CA TYR A 498 2.35 -19.75 -11.29
C TYR A 498 1.39 -20.92 -11.16
N THR A 499 1.28 -21.72 -12.22
CA THR A 499 0.81 -23.10 -12.13
C THR A 499 1.90 -23.98 -11.51
N PRO A 500 1.56 -25.04 -10.75
CA PRO A 500 2.55 -26.00 -10.25
C PRO A 500 3.42 -26.60 -11.38
N SER A 501 2.79 -26.94 -12.51
CA SER A 501 3.47 -27.53 -13.68
C SER A 501 4.49 -26.60 -14.32
N SER A 502 4.24 -25.28 -14.34
CA SER A 502 5.22 -24.32 -14.86
C SER A 502 6.51 -24.24 -14.02
N LEU A 503 6.44 -24.70 -12.77
CA LEU A 503 7.59 -24.81 -11.86
C LEU A 503 8.18 -26.23 -11.82
N GLY A 504 7.67 -27.15 -12.64
CA GLY A 504 8.14 -28.54 -12.70
C GLY A 504 7.49 -29.47 -11.66
N TYR A 505 6.42 -29.04 -10.99
CA TYR A 505 5.72 -29.83 -9.98
C TYR A 505 4.40 -30.40 -10.50
N SER A 506 3.94 -31.46 -9.85
CA SER A 506 2.60 -32.00 -10.09
C SER A 506 1.53 -31.15 -9.38
N ASP A 507 0.30 -31.16 -9.88
CA ASP A 507 -0.87 -30.55 -9.24
C ASP A 507 -1.86 -31.65 -8.78
N PRO A 508 -1.50 -32.47 -7.77
CA PRO A 508 -2.32 -33.60 -7.32
C PRO A 508 -3.67 -33.17 -6.74
N ALA A 509 -3.77 -31.93 -6.28
CA ALA A 509 -5.02 -31.36 -5.80
C ALA A 509 -5.84 -30.71 -6.92
N ASP A 510 -5.36 -30.52 -8.15
CA ASP A 510 -6.07 -29.65 -9.12
C ASP A 510 -6.28 -28.22 -8.59
N SER A 511 -5.35 -27.69 -7.78
CA SER A 511 -5.41 -26.33 -7.20
C SER A 511 -5.21 -25.23 -8.25
N LYS A 512 -4.70 -25.59 -9.43
CA LYS A 512 -4.45 -24.75 -10.62
C LYS A 512 -3.37 -23.68 -10.45
N SER A 513 -2.97 -23.36 -9.24
CA SER A 513 -1.89 -22.42 -8.97
C SER A 513 -1.04 -22.86 -7.77
N THR A 514 0.14 -22.26 -7.64
CA THR A 514 0.83 -22.19 -6.35
C THR A 514 0.09 -21.26 -5.40
N TYR A 515 0.26 -21.47 -4.10
CA TYR A 515 -0.31 -20.58 -3.09
C TYR A 515 0.43 -19.24 -3.04
N ALA A 516 -0.31 -18.13 -3.06
CA ALA A 516 0.23 -16.76 -2.94
C ALA A 516 -0.85 -15.81 -2.37
N SER A 517 -0.70 -14.50 -2.50
CA SER A 517 -1.65 -13.49 -2.00
C SER A 517 -3.13 -13.76 -2.31
N PHE A 518 -3.48 -14.26 -3.49
CA PHE A 518 -4.86 -14.62 -3.85
C PHE A 518 -5.28 -16.04 -3.43
N GLY A 519 -4.48 -16.76 -2.63
CA GLY A 519 -4.73 -18.14 -2.22
C GLY A 519 -4.39 -19.15 -3.33
N TYR A 520 -5.27 -20.13 -3.53
CA TYR A 520 -5.28 -20.98 -4.73
C TYR A 520 -6.38 -20.52 -5.68
N LEU A 521 -6.33 -20.90 -6.95
CA LEU A 521 -7.42 -20.62 -7.90
C LEU A 521 -8.52 -21.68 -7.90
N LYS A 522 -8.29 -22.82 -7.25
CA LYS A 522 -9.31 -23.79 -6.89
C LYS A 522 -9.14 -24.28 -5.44
N PRO A 523 -10.24 -24.42 -4.68
CA PRO A 523 -11.64 -24.11 -5.05
C PRO A 523 -11.85 -22.60 -5.29
N GLY A 524 -12.96 -22.24 -5.95
CA GLY A 524 -13.27 -20.84 -6.20
C GLY A 524 -13.75 -20.12 -4.93
N TYR A 525 -13.83 -18.80 -5.02
CA TYR A 525 -14.15 -17.94 -3.88
C TYR A 525 -15.55 -18.20 -3.35
N ASN A 526 -15.69 -18.40 -2.03
CA ASN A 526 -16.96 -18.47 -1.32
C ASN A 526 -18.00 -19.42 -1.97
N GLY A 527 -17.56 -20.62 -2.36
CA GLY A 527 -18.42 -21.64 -2.98
C GLY A 527 -18.71 -21.42 -4.47
N THR A 528 -18.12 -20.40 -5.10
CA THR A 528 -18.18 -20.21 -6.55
C THR A 528 -17.16 -21.07 -7.28
N SER A 529 -17.21 -21.08 -8.62
CA SER A 529 -16.22 -21.73 -9.48
C SER A 529 -15.07 -20.81 -9.89
N VAL A 530 -15.08 -19.54 -9.46
CA VAL A 530 -14.14 -18.51 -9.92
C VAL A 530 -13.13 -18.20 -8.81
N GLY A 531 -11.85 -18.38 -9.10
CA GLY A 531 -10.77 -18.02 -8.18
C GLY A 531 -10.65 -16.50 -8.03
N ARG A 532 -10.22 -16.03 -6.85
CA ARG A 532 -10.21 -14.59 -6.51
C ARG A 532 -9.43 -13.71 -7.48
N LEU A 533 -8.36 -14.22 -8.09
CA LEU A 533 -7.58 -13.49 -9.08
C LEU A 533 -8.41 -13.00 -10.28
N PHE A 534 -9.43 -13.77 -10.67
CA PHE A 534 -10.29 -13.51 -11.83
C PHE A 534 -11.57 -12.74 -11.48
N MET A 535 -11.77 -12.37 -10.22
CA MET A 535 -12.96 -11.64 -9.82
C MET A 535 -12.84 -10.16 -10.21
N GLY A 536 -13.88 -9.61 -10.84
CA GLY A 536 -13.89 -8.21 -11.25
C GLY A 536 -13.04 -7.89 -12.49
N THR A 537 -12.45 -8.91 -13.14
CA THR A 537 -11.80 -8.76 -14.44
C THR A 537 -12.83 -8.73 -15.57
N SER A 538 -12.44 -8.20 -16.72
CA SER A 538 -13.25 -8.16 -17.92
C SER A 538 -13.54 -9.55 -18.49
N SER A 539 -14.49 -9.64 -19.42
CA SER A 539 -14.81 -10.88 -20.13
C SER A 539 -13.69 -11.37 -21.06
N THR A 540 -12.63 -10.58 -21.26
CA THR A 540 -11.46 -11.00 -22.05
C THR A 540 -10.54 -11.93 -21.26
N ILE A 541 -10.61 -11.88 -19.93
CA ILE A 541 -9.90 -12.79 -19.03
C ILE A 541 -10.71 -14.07 -18.90
N GLY A 542 -10.15 -15.18 -19.38
CA GLY A 542 -10.79 -16.49 -19.28
C GLY A 542 -10.78 -16.98 -17.83
N GLN A 543 -11.91 -16.98 -17.14
CA GLN A 543 -12.00 -17.37 -15.71
C GLN A 543 -11.66 -18.86 -15.45
N PHE A 544 -11.57 -19.67 -16.51
CA PHE A 544 -11.18 -21.09 -16.47
C PHE A 544 -9.91 -21.38 -17.30
N ASP A 545 -9.24 -20.36 -17.82
CA ASP A 545 -7.92 -20.48 -18.43
C ASP A 545 -6.85 -20.34 -17.34
N TYR A 546 -6.27 -21.48 -16.99
CA TYR A 546 -5.27 -21.60 -15.93
C TYR A 546 -3.82 -21.48 -16.46
N SER A 547 -3.60 -20.72 -17.53
CA SER A 547 -2.26 -20.42 -18.03
C SER A 547 -1.61 -19.27 -17.25
N ASN A 548 -0.28 -19.34 -17.05
CA ASN A 548 0.47 -18.24 -16.42
C ASN A 548 0.27 -16.90 -17.17
N GLY A 549 0.13 -16.94 -18.50
CA GLY A 549 -0.15 -15.74 -19.30
C GLY A 549 -1.51 -15.12 -18.99
N ASN A 550 -2.56 -15.92 -18.83
CA ASN A 550 -3.86 -15.42 -18.41
C ASN A 550 -3.84 -14.88 -16.97
N TYR A 551 -3.04 -15.48 -16.08
CA TYR A 551 -2.83 -14.92 -14.73
C TYR A 551 -2.15 -13.55 -14.76
N THR A 552 -1.12 -13.38 -15.60
CA THR A 552 -0.48 -12.08 -15.83
C THR A 552 -1.47 -11.06 -16.35
N ASN A 553 -2.32 -11.42 -17.31
CA ASN A 553 -3.35 -10.52 -17.85
C ASN A 553 -4.37 -10.11 -16.77
N ALA A 554 -4.83 -11.06 -15.95
CA ALA A 554 -5.74 -10.78 -14.83
C ALA A 554 -5.11 -9.80 -13.83
N LEU A 555 -3.86 -10.03 -13.41
CA LEU A 555 -3.13 -9.11 -12.53
C LEU A 555 -2.97 -7.71 -13.16
N ASN A 556 -2.73 -7.62 -14.47
CA ASN A 556 -2.63 -6.34 -15.17
C ASN A 556 -3.96 -5.57 -15.15
N GLU A 557 -5.10 -6.23 -15.34
CA GLU A 557 -6.43 -5.59 -15.24
C GLU A 557 -6.75 -5.13 -13.81
N GLN A 558 -6.40 -5.95 -12.81
CA GLN A 558 -6.55 -5.59 -11.39
C GLN A 558 -5.70 -4.36 -11.06
N MET A 559 -4.45 -4.32 -11.54
CA MET A 559 -3.54 -3.18 -11.37
C MET A 559 -4.10 -1.92 -12.03
N ALA A 560 -4.60 -2.02 -13.26
CA ALA A 560 -5.21 -0.87 -13.94
C ALA A 560 -6.40 -0.30 -13.15
N THR A 561 -7.27 -1.17 -12.65
CA THR A 561 -8.43 -0.79 -11.83
C THR A 561 -7.99 -0.12 -10.53
N LEU A 562 -7.05 -0.73 -9.81
CA LEU A 562 -6.49 -0.20 -8.57
C LEU A 562 -5.84 1.17 -8.77
N CYS A 563 -5.02 1.36 -9.81
CA CYS A 563 -4.36 2.63 -10.06
C CYS A 563 -5.38 3.73 -10.42
N ASN A 564 -6.44 3.39 -11.15
CA ASN A 564 -7.52 4.34 -11.45
C ASN A 564 -8.27 4.76 -10.18
N ASN A 565 -8.56 3.82 -9.28
CA ASN A 565 -9.19 4.11 -8.00
C ASN A 565 -8.28 4.97 -7.10
N ALA A 566 -6.97 4.66 -7.04
CA ALA A 566 -6.01 5.45 -6.27
C ALA A 566 -5.90 6.88 -6.79
N LYS A 567 -5.80 7.06 -8.12
CA LYS A 567 -5.79 8.40 -8.75
C LYS A 567 -7.08 9.17 -8.50
N ALA A 568 -8.23 8.49 -8.52
CA ALA A 568 -9.52 9.10 -8.19
C ALA A 568 -9.60 9.53 -6.72
N ALA A 569 -8.87 8.85 -5.83
CA ALA A 569 -8.67 9.22 -4.43
C ALA A 569 -7.54 10.27 -4.22
N ASN A 570 -7.11 10.95 -5.30
CA ASN A 570 -6.05 11.97 -5.30
C ASN A 570 -4.65 11.47 -4.88
N ILE A 571 -4.39 10.17 -4.99
CA ILE A 571 -3.05 9.62 -4.81
C ILE A 571 -2.25 9.82 -6.10
N MET A 572 -1.08 10.47 -5.98
CA MET A 572 -0.15 10.58 -7.09
C MET A 572 0.62 9.27 -7.24
N VAL A 573 0.47 8.63 -8.39
CA VAL A 573 1.16 7.35 -8.68
C VAL A 573 2.33 7.61 -9.63
N MET A 574 3.53 7.26 -9.19
CA MET A 574 4.75 7.26 -9.98
C MET A 574 5.21 5.82 -10.19
N THR A 575 5.68 5.48 -11.40
CA THR A 575 6.08 4.10 -11.72
C THR A 575 7.43 4.06 -12.41
N VAL A 576 8.27 3.09 -12.04
CA VAL A 576 9.57 2.86 -12.65
C VAL A 576 9.64 1.40 -13.10
N ALA A 577 9.84 1.18 -14.40
CA ALA A 577 10.23 -0.10 -14.95
C ALA A 577 11.77 -0.21 -14.92
N LEU A 578 12.32 -1.33 -14.43
CA LEU A 578 13.75 -1.59 -14.38
C LEU A 578 14.16 -2.68 -15.37
N ASP A 579 14.99 -2.34 -16.34
CA ASP A 579 15.55 -3.25 -17.35
C ASP A 579 14.49 -4.02 -18.16
N LEU A 580 13.33 -3.39 -18.41
CA LEU A 580 12.33 -3.93 -19.33
C LEU A 580 12.64 -3.55 -20.77
N SER A 581 12.61 -4.55 -21.65
CA SER A 581 12.93 -4.39 -23.06
C SER A 581 11.75 -3.84 -23.85
N THR A 582 12.01 -2.80 -24.66
CA THR A 582 11.02 -2.28 -25.61
C THR A 582 10.84 -3.16 -26.85
N THR A 583 11.55 -4.29 -26.97
CA THR A 583 11.45 -5.20 -28.13
C THR A 583 10.80 -6.55 -27.78
N LYS A 584 10.70 -6.90 -26.49
CA LYS A 584 10.03 -8.14 -26.05
C LYS A 584 8.57 -7.84 -25.74
N ILE A 585 7.65 -8.62 -26.31
CA ILE A 585 6.20 -8.40 -26.18
C ILE A 585 5.75 -8.39 -24.71
N ALA A 586 6.21 -9.34 -23.89
CA ALA A 586 5.85 -9.39 -22.48
C ALA A 586 6.33 -8.16 -21.69
N ASP A 587 7.55 -7.68 -21.98
CA ASP A 587 8.10 -6.48 -21.35
C ASP A 587 7.37 -5.22 -21.81
N GLN A 588 6.97 -5.13 -23.09
CA GLN A 588 6.15 -4.04 -23.63
C GLN A 588 4.79 -3.94 -22.91
N GLN A 589 4.15 -5.09 -22.64
CA GLN A 589 2.88 -5.12 -21.90
C GLN A 589 3.06 -4.60 -20.46
N ALA A 590 4.13 -5.01 -19.78
CA ALA A 590 4.45 -4.52 -18.44
C ALA A 590 4.77 -3.02 -18.41
N ILE A 591 5.55 -2.54 -19.39
CA ILE A 591 5.84 -1.11 -19.60
C ILE A 591 4.54 -0.32 -19.77
N GLU A 592 3.64 -0.78 -20.63
CA GLU A 592 2.38 -0.07 -20.88
C GLU A 592 1.45 -0.09 -19.65
N ALA A 593 1.39 -1.21 -18.93
CA ALA A 593 0.63 -1.31 -17.69
C ALA A 593 1.13 -0.31 -16.63
N LEU A 594 2.44 -0.22 -16.42
CA LEU A 594 3.07 0.76 -15.51
C LEU A 594 2.80 2.20 -15.97
N LYS A 595 3.01 2.48 -17.25
CA LYS A 595 2.79 3.82 -17.82
C LYS A 595 1.33 4.26 -17.69
N SER A 596 0.37 3.37 -17.92
CA SER A 596 -1.06 3.64 -17.76
C SER A 596 -1.46 3.86 -16.29
N CYS A 597 -0.88 3.07 -15.38
CA CYS A 597 -1.04 3.23 -13.94
C CYS A 597 -0.56 4.61 -13.46
N SER A 598 0.55 5.11 -14.01
CA SER A 598 1.15 6.38 -13.59
C SER A 598 0.26 7.62 -13.81
N SER A 599 0.40 8.55 -12.87
CA SER A 599 -0.21 9.87 -12.90
C SER A 599 0.51 10.78 -13.89
N ASN A 600 -0.13 11.91 -14.21
CA ASN A 600 0.48 12.95 -15.02
C ASN A 600 1.24 13.93 -14.11
N SER A 601 2.39 14.43 -14.57
CA SER A 601 3.13 15.49 -13.88
C SER A 601 2.29 16.77 -13.85
N ARG A 602 2.40 17.50 -12.73
CA ARG A 602 1.80 18.82 -12.58
C ARG A 602 2.68 19.94 -13.15
N PHE A 603 3.95 19.65 -13.45
CA PHE A 603 4.95 20.66 -13.83
C PHE A 603 5.55 20.39 -15.20
N ARG A 604 5.89 19.12 -15.52
CA ARG A 604 6.50 18.76 -16.79
C ARG A 604 5.47 18.58 -17.89
N LYS A 605 5.82 19.03 -19.09
CA LYS A 605 5.11 18.74 -20.34
C LYS A 605 5.75 17.55 -21.05
N ASP A 606 4.95 16.82 -21.80
CA ASP A 606 5.45 15.68 -22.59
C ASP A 606 6.47 16.21 -23.62
N PRO A 607 7.70 15.66 -23.66
CA PRO A 607 8.73 16.10 -24.60
C PRO A 607 8.35 15.92 -26.08
N THR A 608 7.44 14.98 -26.37
CA THR A 608 6.95 14.66 -27.72
C THR A 608 5.68 15.42 -28.08
N ASP A 609 4.94 15.92 -27.09
CA ASP A 609 3.71 16.70 -27.27
C ASP A 609 3.52 17.70 -26.11
N ALA A 610 4.06 18.91 -26.28
CA ALA A 610 4.03 19.94 -25.23
C ALA A 610 2.61 20.38 -24.80
N SER A 611 1.55 19.98 -25.54
CA SER A 611 0.17 20.23 -25.15
C SER A 611 -0.29 19.33 -23.99
N LYS A 612 0.36 18.18 -23.78
CA LYS A 612 0.03 17.20 -22.76
C LYS A 612 0.99 17.27 -21.58
N PRO A 613 0.53 17.00 -20.35
CA PRO A 613 1.44 16.79 -19.22
C PRO A 613 2.25 15.51 -19.41
N ALA A 614 3.51 15.51 -18.98
CA ALA A 614 4.35 14.32 -19.03
C ALA A 614 3.81 13.22 -18.11
N LYS A 615 3.96 11.96 -18.48
CA LYS A 615 3.67 10.83 -17.57
C LYS A 615 4.75 10.71 -16.49
N LEU A 616 4.35 10.39 -15.26
CA LEU A 616 5.26 10.07 -14.14
C LEU A 616 5.70 8.60 -14.24
N PHE A 617 6.25 8.25 -15.40
CA PHE A 617 6.73 6.92 -15.74
C PHE A 617 8.16 7.00 -16.26
N TRP A 618 9.01 6.09 -15.80
CA TRP A 618 10.39 5.95 -16.25
C TRP A 618 10.68 4.49 -16.63
N ASN A 619 11.24 4.27 -17.81
CA ASN A 619 11.78 2.97 -18.22
C ASN A 619 13.31 2.98 -18.03
N ALA A 620 13.74 2.65 -16.82
CA ALA A 620 15.11 2.70 -16.39
C ALA A 620 15.91 1.47 -16.84
N THR A 621 17.21 1.65 -16.99
CA THR A 621 18.19 0.55 -17.04
C THR A 621 19.00 0.55 -15.76
N GLY A 622 19.73 -0.54 -15.50
CA GLY A 622 20.68 -0.57 -14.39
C GLY A 622 21.65 0.63 -14.38
N ALA A 623 22.06 1.12 -15.55
CA ALA A 623 22.93 2.29 -15.68
C ALA A 623 22.23 3.64 -15.49
N SER A 624 20.93 3.76 -15.83
CA SER A 624 20.19 5.03 -15.74
C SER A 624 19.45 5.23 -14.41
N LEU A 625 19.20 4.16 -13.66
CA LEU A 625 18.29 4.15 -12.52
C LEU A 625 18.54 5.26 -11.49
N SER A 626 19.81 5.53 -11.15
CA SER A 626 20.15 6.60 -10.20
C SER A 626 19.76 7.98 -10.74
N ASN A 627 19.87 8.22 -12.05
CA ASN A 627 19.45 9.48 -12.65
C ASN A 627 17.92 9.59 -12.71
N ASP A 628 17.22 8.51 -13.00
CA ASP A 628 15.75 8.46 -12.99
C ASP A 628 15.21 8.80 -11.58
N PHE A 629 15.85 8.29 -10.52
CA PHE A 629 15.50 8.65 -9.13
C PHE A 629 15.80 10.10 -8.77
N LYS A 630 16.81 10.74 -9.38
CA LYS A 630 17.02 12.19 -9.23
C LYS A 630 15.90 12.98 -9.89
N GLU A 631 15.43 12.56 -11.07
CA GLU A 631 14.26 13.19 -11.70
C GLU A 631 13.01 13.07 -10.85
N ILE A 632 12.76 11.89 -10.27
CA ILE A 632 11.68 11.67 -9.31
C ILE A 632 11.83 12.60 -8.10
N GLY A 633 13.04 12.69 -7.53
CA GLY A 633 13.34 13.61 -6.44
C GLY A 633 13.03 15.07 -6.80
N ASN A 634 13.36 15.48 -8.03
CA ASN A 634 13.05 16.83 -8.54
C ASN A 634 11.54 17.04 -8.72
N GLU A 635 10.79 16.06 -9.25
CA GLU A 635 9.33 16.14 -9.32
C GLU A 635 8.71 16.33 -7.94
N LEU A 636 9.14 15.55 -6.96
CA LEU A 636 8.67 15.64 -5.58
C LEU A 636 9.10 16.94 -4.90
N SER A 637 10.28 17.45 -5.23
CA SER A 637 10.76 18.75 -4.76
C SER A 637 9.93 19.88 -5.35
N ASN A 638 9.56 19.82 -6.63
CA ASN A 638 8.74 20.83 -7.30
C ASN A 638 7.31 20.87 -6.76
N LEU A 639 6.79 19.74 -6.26
CA LEU A 639 5.55 19.77 -5.47
C LEU A 639 5.66 20.68 -4.23
N ARG A 640 6.88 20.93 -3.74
CA ARG A 640 7.16 21.66 -2.50
C ARG A 640 7.76 23.05 -2.71
N VAL A 641 8.44 23.31 -3.83
CA VAL A 641 9.09 24.59 -4.17
C VAL A 641 8.14 25.47 -5.00
N VAL A 642 8.05 26.78 -4.72
CA VAL A 642 7.55 27.77 -5.69
C VAL A 642 8.70 28.69 -6.05
N GLY A 643 8.77 29.08 -7.32
CA GLY A 643 9.54 30.25 -7.75
C GLY A 643 8.91 31.57 -7.29
#